data_AF-A0AAD6YPW9-F1
#
_entry.id   AF-A0AAD6YPW9-F1
#
_cell.length_a   1.000
_cell.length_b   1.000
_cell.length_c   1.000
_cell.angle_alpha   90.00
_cell.angle_beta   90.00
_cell.angle_gamma   90.00
#
_symmetry.space_group_name_H-M   'P 1'
#
loop_
_entity.id
_entity.type
_entity.pdbx_description
1 polymer ?
#
loop_
_entity_poly.entity_id
_entity_poly.type
_entity_poly.pdbx_seq_one_letter_code
_entity_poly.pdbx_strand_id
1 'polypeptide(L)'
;MPTCRRKRVVLTEPSEPLIQALKTNPDKGVFFLHQTGEIFDTYEAYAARMSFYRQKLFQCEVTGKSGLDYFQAVDSELQEARILHYRFPQPLKAAVLKSVQWQVVGRLDHLVEAVYERFKDRYFKDEKVLVDLGGTKYYGRIDKVFTPRFSNDTSARDAFKPQFTSSQSVDSPVEEDAPHALGGDLKEPAKDANARDDPKLYYYWIHILELEKEKSHDKQKAAAAKDVEKDGKMIDSLREVQCDMISRDRLSFSKSILRRFIRDCVDRDAAVASPWIVKPAIAKRYGVDVEMPEETRKGVETIKKGETDKRKKVWEDKELPPTKRQKKMMAAQEEREREANEKAERNRLKKEETERAASERKKKKPLRYPTEDLDVRIGEKEKKAGIKVKRPVPSRIALPFNDTPGTFEAFLMTWNFLVVYGQALHLSPITLDEFEHATQHSVAETPCTMLAEVHASLIYNLRTVPFVRHSALVSLLHHKNQLAENGREDEKVFGVSIDELSAAMAEAGNNWERVSLKHQEGREGWEDALFGCLKDHATLANFPTIREVLTRLLFAPDPHVEPCAMSSSSSSASTPLPSSALTVISSPAERYYALPPADRIAILSFMTNLAISSKAIHGHIEYCEEQLTALRKEKIEVNRLKKQYSEEMNALRIEMKAETLPSSLPPPSNGVDQDESMADSSDLSDVSGAEAAVPKKGKKDARNKIQGTGRQAARAKQASIKQATAEHRRLDEEVNKLERRLESIEREFRKLLSTIRVKPLGKDRFYNRIWWFDGMGSGSLVGSGGVTQYGAGRLFIQGPSEFDTDVLVSRTDEDIEERRKEEEGIEGMLGSGDWAVYCDQDELDELMAWLNPKGHRELALKGVLNKWWPHITSGLRRRITDLNVNARLPEARRSTRTKAATGCDISREPYMTWTNRKAVTGNA
;
A
#
# COMPACT_ATOMS: atom_id res chain seq x y z
N MET A 1 -17.99 0.65 19.77
CA MET A 1 -17.22 1.41 20.78
C MET A 1 -16.02 0.58 21.15
N PRO A 2 -14.82 1.17 21.18
CA PRO A 2 -13.58 0.44 21.45
C PRO A 2 -13.61 -0.35 22.75
N THR A 3 -12.90 -1.46 22.75
CA THR A 3 -12.75 -2.30 23.95
C THR A 3 -11.37 -2.08 24.57
N CYS A 4 -11.31 -1.99 25.90
CA CYS A 4 -10.08 -2.02 26.66
C CYS A 4 -10.07 -3.27 27.52
N ARG A 5 -9.03 -4.11 27.41
CA ARG A 5 -8.94 -5.41 28.12
C ARG A 5 -10.21 -6.27 27.96
N ARG A 6 -10.76 -6.33 26.73
CA ARG A 6 -11.99 -7.06 26.37
C ARG A 6 -13.28 -6.55 27.03
N LYS A 7 -13.28 -5.35 27.62
CA LYS A 7 -14.49 -4.67 28.13
C LYS A 7 -14.76 -3.41 27.32
N ARG A 8 -16.03 -3.13 27.01
CA ARG A 8 -16.43 -1.87 26.36
C ARG A 8 -16.10 -0.69 27.27
N VAL A 9 -15.61 0.38 26.67
CA VAL A 9 -15.24 1.60 27.38
C VAL A 9 -16.50 2.44 27.57
N VAL A 10 -16.91 2.61 28.83
CA VAL A 10 -18.10 3.40 29.19
C VAL A 10 -17.68 4.86 29.34
N LEU A 11 -18.45 5.76 28.72
CA LEU A 11 -18.26 7.21 28.84
C LEU A 11 -18.62 7.67 30.26
N THR A 12 -17.90 8.67 30.76
CA THR A 12 -18.08 9.24 32.09
C THR A 12 -19.27 10.19 32.05
N GLU A 13 -20.28 9.92 32.86
CA GLU A 13 -21.39 10.83 33.03
C GLU A 13 -20.97 12.04 33.90
N PRO A 14 -21.55 13.23 33.69
CA PRO A 14 -21.25 14.38 34.52
C PRO A 14 -21.67 14.10 35.96
N SER A 15 -20.81 14.45 36.92
CA SER A 15 -21.07 14.21 38.34
C SER A 15 -22.34 14.95 38.80
N GLU A 16 -23.16 14.34 39.67
CA GLU A 16 -24.38 14.96 40.21
C GLU A 16 -24.17 16.39 40.77
N PRO A 17 -23.07 16.71 41.48
CA PRO A 17 -22.80 18.07 41.95
C PRO A 17 -22.61 19.08 40.80
N LEU A 18 -21.99 18.65 39.69
CA LEU A 18 -21.81 19.48 38.50
C LEU A 18 -23.16 19.76 37.81
N ILE A 19 -24.01 18.74 37.70
CA ILE A 19 -25.36 18.89 37.13
C ILE A 19 -26.20 19.84 38.00
N GLN A 20 -26.11 19.74 39.31
CA GLN A 20 -26.83 20.62 40.24
C GLN A 20 -26.28 22.06 40.20
N ALA A 21 -24.96 22.23 40.08
CA ALA A 21 -24.31 23.54 39.94
C ALA A 21 -24.68 24.24 38.63
N LEU A 22 -24.76 23.50 37.51
CA LEU A 22 -25.16 24.05 36.21
C LEU A 22 -26.65 24.45 36.18
N LYS A 23 -27.51 23.81 36.97
CA LYS A 23 -28.91 24.22 37.15
C LYS A 23 -29.07 25.51 37.96
N THR A 24 -28.13 25.78 38.87
CA THR A 24 -28.15 27.00 39.72
C THR A 24 -27.37 28.16 39.12
N ASN A 25 -26.34 27.88 38.32
CA ASN A 25 -25.56 28.87 37.58
C ASN A 25 -25.25 28.36 36.16
N PRO A 26 -26.02 28.80 35.14
CA PRO A 26 -25.87 28.35 33.76
C PRO A 26 -24.53 28.76 33.11
N ASP A 27 -23.89 29.81 33.59
CA ASP A 27 -22.65 30.37 33.01
C ASP A 27 -21.37 29.77 33.62
N LYS A 28 -21.49 28.72 34.45
CA LYS A 28 -20.34 28.05 35.06
C LYS A 28 -19.47 27.38 33.98
N GLY A 29 -18.20 27.79 33.92
CA GLY A 29 -17.22 27.19 33.02
C GLY A 29 -16.97 25.71 33.31
N VAL A 30 -16.95 24.89 32.26
CA VAL A 30 -16.71 23.43 32.33
C VAL A 30 -15.67 23.01 31.31
N PHE A 31 -15.01 21.88 31.56
CA PHE A 31 -14.07 21.29 30.60
C PHE A 31 -14.81 20.26 29.74
N PHE A 32 -14.94 20.55 28.45
CA PHE A 32 -15.66 19.71 27.51
C PHE A 32 -14.70 18.92 26.62
N LEU A 33 -14.87 17.61 26.58
CA LEU A 33 -14.16 16.74 25.66
C LEU A 33 -14.95 16.58 24.37
N HIS A 34 -14.67 17.44 23.39
CA HIS A 34 -15.42 17.53 22.13
C HIS A 34 -15.60 16.19 21.40
N GLN A 35 -14.58 15.33 21.42
CA GLN A 35 -14.56 14.06 20.69
C GLN A 35 -15.45 12.96 21.31
N THR A 36 -15.65 12.97 22.63
CA THR A 36 -16.47 11.96 23.33
C THR A 36 -17.76 12.51 23.91
N GLY A 37 -17.90 13.84 23.96
CA GLY A 37 -19.04 14.51 24.56
C GLY A 37 -19.02 14.53 26.10
N GLU A 38 -17.95 14.07 26.75
CA GLU A 38 -17.85 14.07 28.22
C GLU A 38 -17.59 15.48 28.76
N ILE A 39 -18.18 15.79 29.91
CA ILE A 39 -18.05 17.08 30.59
C ILE A 39 -17.43 16.86 31.97
N PHE A 40 -16.43 17.67 32.32
CA PHE A 40 -15.69 17.58 33.57
C PHE A 40 -15.73 18.91 34.33
N ASP A 41 -15.87 18.82 35.66
CA ASP A 41 -15.86 19.98 36.57
C ASP A 41 -14.43 20.48 36.84
N THR A 42 -13.41 19.62 36.66
CA THR A 42 -12.01 19.94 36.92
C THR A 42 -11.11 19.57 35.74
N TYR A 43 -10.08 20.39 35.53
CA TYR A 43 -9.07 20.14 34.51
C TYR A 43 -8.33 18.81 34.75
N GLU A 44 -8.09 18.43 36.00
CA GLU A 44 -7.41 17.18 36.35
C GLU A 44 -8.20 15.95 35.90
N ALA A 45 -9.53 15.94 36.09
CA ALA A 45 -10.39 14.86 35.63
C ALA A 45 -10.42 14.78 34.10
N TYR A 46 -10.52 15.93 33.43
CA TYR A 46 -10.42 16.03 31.96
C TYR A 46 -9.08 15.49 31.45
N ALA A 47 -7.96 15.96 32.00
CA ALA A 47 -6.62 15.59 31.56
C ALA A 47 -6.31 14.11 31.83
N ALA A 48 -6.78 13.56 32.95
CA ALA A 48 -6.67 12.13 33.27
C ALA A 48 -7.48 11.29 32.28
N ARG A 49 -8.69 11.72 31.92
CA ARG A 49 -9.54 11.03 30.96
C ARG A 49 -8.98 11.08 29.53
N MET A 50 -8.50 12.25 29.09
CA MET A 50 -7.79 12.40 27.82
C MET A 50 -6.53 11.51 27.77
N SER A 51 -5.77 11.47 28.86
CA SER A 51 -4.60 10.59 28.99
C SER A 51 -4.95 9.11 29.00
N PHE A 52 -6.16 8.73 29.45
CA PHE A 52 -6.67 7.38 29.34
C PHE A 52 -6.98 7.03 27.89
N TYR A 53 -7.67 7.89 27.15
CA TYR A 53 -7.99 7.67 25.74
C TYR A 53 -6.79 7.63 24.82
N ARG A 54 -5.74 8.41 25.09
CA ARG A 54 -4.48 8.37 24.33
C ARG A 54 -3.60 7.14 24.61
N GLN A 55 -3.99 6.26 25.54
CA GLN A 55 -3.24 5.03 25.78
C GLN A 55 -3.54 3.99 24.71
N LYS A 56 -2.50 3.35 24.16
CA LYS A 56 -2.62 2.25 23.18
C LYS A 56 -3.07 0.92 23.81
N LEU A 57 -4.15 0.96 24.59
CA LEU A 57 -4.74 -0.18 25.30
C LEU A 57 -6.10 -0.58 24.70
N PHE A 58 -6.54 0.12 23.68
CA PHE A 58 -7.83 -0.12 23.04
C PHE A 58 -7.67 -1.07 21.87
N GLN A 59 -8.73 -1.82 21.65
CA GLN A 59 -8.87 -2.78 20.59
C GLN A 59 -10.15 -2.45 19.85
N CYS A 60 -10.02 -2.29 18.53
CA CYS A 60 -11.14 -2.16 17.62
C CYS A 60 -11.99 -3.44 17.72
N GLU A 61 -13.26 -3.30 18.12
CA GLU A 61 -14.17 -4.43 18.28
C GLU A 61 -14.50 -5.11 16.94
N VAL A 62 -14.42 -4.35 15.83
CA VAL A 62 -14.78 -4.80 14.48
C VAL A 62 -13.65 -5.56 13.80
N THR A 63 -12.43 -5.02 13.81
CA THR A 63 -11.26 -5.62 13.14
C THR A 63 -10.46 -6.53 14.06
N GLY A 64 -10.64 -6.43 15.38
CA GLY A 64 -9.82 -7.10 16.38
C GLY A 64 -8.41 -6.53 16.50
N LYS A 65 -8.06 -5.47 15.75
CA LYS A 65 -6.77 -4.79 15.86
C LYS A 65 -6.64 -4.19 17.25
N SER A 66 -5.60 -4.62 17.97
CA SER A 66 -5.28 -4.19 19.34
C SER A 66 -4.05 -3.29 19.34
N GLY A 67 -3.86 -2.52 20.41
CA GLY A 67 -2.75 -1.57 20.50
C GLY A 67 -3.03 -0.23 19.84
N LEU A 68 -4.32 0.11 19.69
CA LEU A 68 -4.79 1.41 19.22
C LEU A 68 -5.10 2.31 20.42
N ASP A 69 -4.97 3.62 20.25
CA ASP A 69 -5.62 4.55 21.17
C ASP A 69 -7.16 4.55 20.97
N TYR A 70 -7.89 5.19 21.87
CA TYR A 70 -9.36 5.16 21.82
C TYR A 70 -9.89 5.79 20.53
N PHE A 71 -9.31 6.89 20.07
CA PHE A 71 -9.78 7.63 18.89
C PHE A 71 -9.43 6.88 17.61
N GLN A 72 -8.22 6.33 17.49
CA GLN A 72 -7.81 5.43 16.41
C GLN A 72 -8.68 4.17 16.35
N ALA A 73 -9.06 3.63 17.51
CA ALA A 73 -9.97 2.49 17.56
C ALA A 73 -11.38 2.89 17.13
N VAL A 74 -11.89 4.08 17.51
CA VAL A 74 -13.16 4.62 17.04
C VAL A 74 -13.12 4.84 15.52
N ASP A 75 -12.09 5.47 14.97
CA ASP A 75 -11.96 5.73 13.55
C ASP A 75 -11.85 4.44 12.74
N SER A 76 -11.09 3.46 13.24
CA SER A 76 -11.02 2.13 12.64
C SER A 76 -12.37 1.40 12.70
N GLU A 77 -13.17 1.59 13.75
CA GLU A 77 -14.54 1.04 13.83
C GLU A 77 -15.46 1.74 12.83
N LEU A 78 -15.39 3.08 12.72
CA LEU A 78 -16.20 3.88 11.81
C LEU A 78 -15.91 3.58 10.33
N GLN A 79 -14.64 3.48 9.95
CA GLN A 79 -14.23 3.17 8.59
C GLN A 79 -14.72 1.77 8.18
N GLU A 80 -14.58 0.80 9.07
CA GLU A 80 -15.00 -0.58 8.81
C GLU A 80 -16.51 -0.72 8.83
N ALA A 81 -17.22 0.03 9.68
CA ALA A 81 -18.67 0.13 9.63
C ALA A 81 -19.14 0.74 8.30
N ARG A 82 -18.48 1.78 7.78
CA ARG A 82 -18.78 2.35 6.45
C ARG A 82 -18.57 1.34 5.33
N ILE A 83 -17.44 0.63 5.32
CA ILE A 83 -17.16 -0.40 4.31
C ILE A 83 -18.18 -1.55 4.42
N LEU A 84 -18.50 -1.97 5.63
CA LEU A 84 -19.51 -3.00 5.91
C LEU A 84 -20.88 -2.57 5.38
N HIS A 85 -21.33 -1.35 5.69
CA HIS A 85 -22.60 -0.83 5.20
C HIS A 85 -22.60 -0.57 3.70
N TYR A 86 -21.45 -0.27 3.07
CA TYR A 86 -21.36 -0.15 1.62
C TYR A 86 -21.49 -1.51 0.91
N ARG A 87 -20.85 -2.56 1.46
CA ARG A 87 -20.87 -3.91 0.89
C ARG A 87 -22.13 -4.70 1.19
N PHE A 88 -22.74 -4.51 2.35
CA PHE A 88 -23.94 -5.25 2.75
C PHE A 88 -25.16 -4.77 1.95
N PRO A 89 -25.93 -5.67 1.30
CA PRO A 89 -27.03 -5.29 0.42
C PRO A 89 -28.02 -4.30 1.07
N GLN A 90 -28.22 -3.15 0.45
CA GLN A 90 -29.09 -2.09 0.97
C GLN A 90 -30.54 -2.53 1.19
N PRO A 91 -31.19 -3.25 0.26
CA PRO A 91 -32.57 -3.72 0.44
C PRO A 91 -32.74 -4.68 1.62
N LEU A 92 -31.71 -5.48 1.91
CA LEU A 92 -31.74 -6.49 2.97
C LEU A 92 -31.64 -5.91 4.38
N LYS A 93 -31.10 -4.69 4.54
CA LYS A 93 -30.89 -4.06 5.85
C LYS A 93 -32.19 -3.90 6.61
N ALA A 94 -33.22 -3.35 5.97
CA ALA A 94 -34.50 -3.10 6.64
C ALA A 94 -35.19 -4.41 7.05
N ALA A 95 -35.22 -5.40 6.16
CA ALA A 95 -35.84 -6.71 6.43
C ALA A 95 -35.15 -7.45 7.59
N VAL A 96 -33.81 -7.48 7.60
CA VAL A 96 -33.04 -8.08 8.69
C VAL A 96 -33.28 -7.36 10.01
N LEU A 97 -33.26 -6.02 10.03
CA LEU A 97 -33.45 -5.26 11.26
C LEU A 97 -34.87 -5.41 11.84
N LYS A 98 -35.90 -5.45 10.98
CA LYS A 98 -37.28 -5.74 11.40
C LYS A 98 -37.42 -7.14 12.01
N SER A 99 -36.77 -8.14 11.42
CA SER A 99 -36.82 -9.52 11.93
C SER A 99 -36.15 -9.66 13.32
N VAL A 100 -35.04 -8.97 13.53
CA VAL A 100 -34.22 -9.04 14.75
C VAL A 100 -34.84 -8.27 15.92
N GLN A 101 -35.64 -7.25 15.61
CA GLN A 101 -36.30 -6.40 16.60
C GLN A 101 -37.14 -7.25 17.58
N TRP A 102 -36.89 -7.06 18.87
CA TRP A 102 -37.51 -7.74 20.01
C TRP A 102 -37.30 -9.26 20.14
N GLN A 103 -36.34 -9.84 19.40
CA GLN A 103 -36.03 -11.26 19.54
C GLN A 103 -35.34 -11.55 20.88
N VAL A 104 -35.78 -12.59 21.60
CA VAL A 104 -35.21 -12.99 22.89
C VAL A 104 -34.24 -14.16 22.69
N VAL A 105 -33.04 -13.86 22.19
CA VAL A 105 -32.01 -14.87 21.92
C VAL A 105 -30.74 -14.59 22.74
N GLY A 106 -30.33 -15.56 23.55
CA GLY A 106 -29.24 -15.38 24.52
C GLY A 106 -27.83 -15.20 23.94
N ARG A 107 -27.52 -15.77 22.76
CA ARG A 107 -26.22 -15.57 22.08
C ARG A 107 -26.43 -14.96 20.71
N LEU A 108 -25.60 -13.98 20.36
CA LEU A 108 -25.61 -13.34 19.04
C LEU A 108 -25.43 -14.36 17.90
N ASP A 109 -24.59 -15.39 18.10
CA ASP A 109 -24.35 -16.40 17.07
C ASP A 109 -25.61 -17.19 16.69
N HIS A 110 -26.49 -17.48 17.65
CA HIS A 110 -27.73 -18.20 17.36
C HIS A 110 -28.72 -17.31 16.60
N LEU A 111 -28.75 -16.02 16.93
CA LEU A 111 -29.56 -15.03 16.21
C LEU A 111 -29.06 -14.87 14.76
N VAL A 112 -27.74 -14.78 14.56
CA VAL A 112 -27.12 -14.70 13.24
C VAL A 112 -27.43 -15.94 12.41
N GLU A 113 -27.37 -17.13 13.01
CA GLU A 113 -27.72 -18.39 12.34
C GLU A 113 -29.18 -18.39 11.89
N ALA A 114 -30.10 -17.99 12.78
CA ALA A 114 -31.53 -17.92 12.47
C ALA A 114 -31.83 -16.91 11.34
N VAL A 115 -31.23 -15.72 11.38
CA VAL A 115 -31.37 -14.71 10.32
C VAL A 115 -30.73 -15.20 9.01
N TYR A 116 -29.57 -15.84 9.05
CA TYR A 116 -28.90 -16.35 7.86
C TYR A 116 -29.75 -17.41 7.15
N GLU A 117 -30.26 -18.40 7.89
CA GLU A 117 -31.13 -19.44 7.35
C GLU A 117 -32.45 -18.89 6.82
N ARG A 118 -32.95 -17.79 7.40
CA ARG A 118 -34.20 -17.13 6.99
C ARG A 118 -34.06 -16.37 5.68
N PHE A 119 -32.94 -15.68 5.46
CA PHE A 119 -32.75 -14.77 4.33
C PHE A 119 -31.86 -15.31 3.21
N LYS A 120 -31.11 -16.41 3.40
CA LYS A 120 -30.15 -16.93 2.39
C LYS A 120 -30.74 -17.10 0.99
N ASP A 121 -32.00 -17.57 0.90
CA ASP A 121 -32.68 -17.91 -0.35
C ASP A 121 -33.78 -16.89 -0.75
N ARG A 122 -33.88 -15.76 -0.03
CA ARG A 122 -34.89 -14.72 -0.23
C ARG A 122 -34.23 -13.44 -0.73
N TYR A 123 -34.61 -12.96 -1.91
CA TYR A 123 -33.93 -11.85 -2.58
C TYR A 123 -34.85 -10.65 -2.78
N PHE A 124 -34.29 -9.44 -2.78
CA PHE A 124 -35.07 -8.20 -2.81
C PHE A 124 -34.82 -7.40 -4.09
N LYS A 125 -35.79 -6.55 -4.46
CA LYS A 125 -35.63 -5.57 -5.54
C LYS A 125 -34.38 -4.71 -5.31
N ASP A 126 -33.69 -4.38 -6.39
CA ASP A 126 -32.43 -3.62 -6.44
C ASP A 126 -31.20 -4.32 -5.83
N GLU A 127 -31.32 -5.59 -5.43
CA GLU A 127 -30.21 -6.36 -4.89
C GLU A 127 -29.25 -6.85 -5.99
N LYS A 128 -27.93 -6.76 -5.72
CA LYS A 128 -26.89 -7.33 -6.59
C LYS A 128 -26.64 -8.79 -6.23
N VAL A 129 -26.71 -9.67 -7.21
CA VAL A 129 -26.62 -11.13 -7.04
C VAL A 129 -25.78 -11.78 -8.14
N LEU A 130 -25.34 -13.00 -7.90
CA LEU A 130 -24.71 -13.88 -8.87
C LEU A 130 -25.77 -14.83 -9.44
N VAL A 131 -25.91 -14.87 -10.76
CA VAL A 131 -26.87 -15.71 -11.48
C VAL A 131 -26.11 -16.78 -12.26
N ASP A 132 -26.48 -18.04 -12.06
CA ASP A 132 -25.97 -19.19 -12.81
C ASP A 132 -26.93 -19.50 -13.98
N LEU A 133 -26.47 -19.24 -15.19
CA LEU A 133 -27.19 -19.52 -16.43
C LEU A 133 -26.45 -20.65 -17.17
N GLY A 134 -26.85 -21.90 -16.90
CA GLY A 134 -26.32 -23.06 -17.61
C GLY A 134 -24.85 -23.39 -17.30
N GLY A 135 -24.38 -23.11 -16.08
CA GLY A 135 -23.02 -23.36 -15.62
C GLY A 135 -22.08 -22.16 -15.74
N THR A 136 -22.57 -21.03 -16.25
CA THR A 136 -21.83 -19.77 -16.37
C THR A 136 -22.44 -18.74 -15.43
N LYS A 137 -21.59 -18.11 -14.61
CA LYS A 137 -22.02 -17.16 -13.58
C LYS A 137 -21.88 -15.71 -14.03
N TYR A 138 -22.92 -14.93 -13.78
CA TYR A 138 -22.99 -13.52 -14.10
C TYR A 138 -23.36 -12.70 -12.87
N TYR A 139 -22.80 -11.51 -12.74
CA TYR A 139 -23.34 -10.50 -11.83
C TYR A 139 -24.59 -9.88 -12.46
N GLY A 140 -25.66 -9.80 -11.69
CA GLY A 140 -26.90 -9.17 -12.10
C GLY A 140 -27.54 -8.36 -10.98
N ARG A 141 -28.48 -7.50 -11.35
CA ARG A 141 -29.29 -6.70 -10.42
C ARG A 141 -30.76 -7.10 -10.55
N ILE A 142 -31.40 -7.37 -9.42
CA ILE A 142 -32.82 -7.72 -9.39
C ILE A 142 -33.66 -6.48 -9.68
N ASP A 143 -34.46 -6.54 -10.73
CA ASP A 143 -35.36 -5.47 -11.15
C ASP A 143 -36.75 -5.62 -10.50
N LYS A 144 -37.30 -6.84 -10.54
CA LYS A 144 -38.62 -7.15 -9.96
C LYS A 144 -38.66 -8.51 -9.28
N VAL A 145 -39.41 -8.57 -8.17
CA VAL A 145 -39.66 -9.79 -7.38
C VAL A 145 -41.14 -10.13 -7.50
N PHE A 146 -41.45 -11.34 -7.94
CA PHE A 146 -42.81 -11.84 -8.04
C PHE A 146 -43.06 -12.86 -6.92
N THR A 147 -44.11 -12.61 -6.13
CA THR A 147 -44.50 -13.48 -5.03
C THR A 147 -45.11 -14.79 -5.54
N PRO A 148 -45.15 -15.85 -4.71
CA PRO A 148 -45.70 -17.16 -5.08
C PRO A 148 -47.14 -17.13 -5.60
N ARG A 149 -47.92 -16.07 -5.34
CA ARG A 149 -49.27 -15.90 -5.90
C ARG A 149 -49.27 -15.79 -7.43
N PHE A 150 -48.16 -15.34 -8.02
CA PHE A 150 -47.98 -15.18 -9.46
C PHE A 150 -47.27 -16.39 -10.11
N SER A 151 -46.98 -17.46 -9.34
CA SER A 151 -46.28 -18.64 -9.88
C SER A 151 -47.03 -19.31 -11.03
N ASN A 152 -48.37 -19.21 -11.02
CA ASN A 152 -49.24 -19.88 -11.98
C ASN A 152 -49.79 -18.93 -13.07
N ASP A 153 -49.52 -17.62 -12.99
CA ASP A 153 -50.01 -16.60 -13.92
C ASP A 153 -48.86 -16.02 -14.75
N THR A 154 -48.59 -16.63 -15.90
CA THR A 154 -47.57 -16.17 -16.85
C THR A 154 -47.94 -14.84 -17.49
N SER A 155 -49.23 -14.54 -17.67
CA SER A 155 -49.71 -13.32 -18.33
C SER A 155 -49.48 -12.08 -17.46
N ALA A 156 -49.71 -12.18 -16.15
CA ALA A 156 -49.41 -11.10 -15.20
C ALA A 156 -47.90 -10.80 -15.08
N ARG A 157 -47.03 -11.80 -15.31
CA ARG A 157 -45.57 -11.64 -15.31
C ARG A 157 -45.06 -11.02 -16.61
N ASP A 158 -45.55 -11.48 -17.76
CA ASP A 158 -45.20 -10.95 -19.08
C ASP A 158 -45.71 -9.52 -19.33
N ALA A 159 -46.78 -9.08 -18.65
CA ALA A 159 -47.30 -7.72 -18.73
C ALA A 159 -46.31 -6.64 -18.22
N PHE A 160 -45.32 -7.01 -17.40
CA PHE A 160 -44.27 -6.10 -16.92
C PHE A 160 -42.96 -6.19 -17.71
N LYS A 161 -42.96 -6.92 -18.84
CA LYS A 161 -41.83 -6.92 -19.78
C LYS A 161 -41.74 -5.55 -20.47
N PRO A 162 -40.65 -4.78 -20.30
CA PRO A 162 -40.54 -3.50 -21.00
C PRO A 162 -40.50 -3.76 -22.51
N GLN A 163 -41.58 -3.39 -23.22
CA GLN A 163 -41.59 -3.32 -24.67
C GLN A 163 -40.83 -2.07 -25.10
N PHE A 164 -39.80 -2.25 -25.92
CA PHE A 164 -38.99 -1.18 -26.48
C PHE A 164 -39.76 -0.43 -27.58
N THR A 165 -40.87 0.24 -27.25
CA THR A 165 -41.59 1.14 -28.18
C THR A 165 -42.39 2.19 -27.42
N SER A 166 -42.01 3.46 -27.63
CA SER A 166 -42.77 4.72 -27.51
C SER A 166 -43.96 4.80 -26.53
N SER A 167 -43.77 5.64 -25.51
CA SER A 167 -44.75 6.60 -24.96
C SER A 167 -46.21 6.16 -24.87
N GLN A 168 -46.60 5.63 -23.70
CA GLN A 168 -47.90 5.89 -23.10
C GLN A 168 -47.85 5.58 -21.59
N SER A 169 -48.18 6.59 -20.79
CA SER A 169 -48.39 6.47 -19.35
C SER A 169 -49.67 5.68 -19.08
N VAL A 170 -49.55 4.52 -18.46
CA VAL A 170 -50.69 3.79 -17.88
C VAL A 170 -50.53 3.83 -16.37
N ASP A 171 -51.36 4.67 -15.76
CA ASP A 171 -51.57 4.77 -14.33
C ASP A 171 -52.57 3.69 -13.93
N SER A 172 -52.18 2.74 -13.05
CA SER A 172 -53.14 1.99 -12.23
C SER A 172 -52.47 1.30 -11.03
N PRO A 173 -53.14 1.28 -9.87
CA PRO A 173 -52.54 1.01 -8.58
C PRO A 173 -52.76 -0.45 -8.19
N VAL A 174 -51.70 -1.25 -8.18
CA VAL A 174 -51.71 -2.54 -7.48
C VAL A 174 -50.81 -2.35 -6.28
N GLU A 175 -51.37 -2.43 -5.08
CA GLU A 175 -50.64 -2.35 -3.82
C GLU A 175 -49.37 -3.23 -3.91
N GLU A 176 -48.20 -2.61 -3.85
CA GLU A 176 -46.91 -3.31 -3.82
C GLU A 176 -46.82 -4.07 -2.48
N ASP A 177 -47.41 -5.27 -2.42
CA ASP A 177 -47.23 -6.21 -1.32
C ASP A 177 -45.72 -6.42 -1.12
N ALA A 178 -45.21 -6.07 0.06
CA ALA A 178 -43.79 -6.16 0.36
C ALA A 178 -43.31 -7.62 0.17
N PRO A 179 -42.25 -7.86 -0.64
CA PRO A 179 -41.77 -9.21 -0.89
C PRO A 179 -41.32 -9.88 0.41
N HIS A 180 -41.64 -11.16 0.58
CA HIS A 180 -41.31 -11.97 1.76
C HIS A 180 -41.92 -11.48 3.09
N ALA A 181 -43.12 -10.87 3.06
CA ALA A 181 -43.79 -10.35 4.26
C ALA A 181 -43.98 -11.37 5.39
N LEU A 182 -44.31 -12.63 5.06
CA LEU A 182 -44.51 -13.72 6.03
C LEU A 182 -43.21 -14.48 6.33
N GLY A 183 -42.36 -14.64 5.32
CA GLY A 183 -41.11 -15.38 5.43
C GLY A 183 -39.95 -14.62 6.07
N GLY A 184 -40.17 -13.41 6.61
CA GLY A 184 -39.18 -12.63 7.35
C GLY A 184 -39.25 -12.77 8.88
N ASP A 185 -40.31 -13.37 9.43
CA ASP A 185 -40.50 -13.46 10.88
C ASP A 185 -39.63 -14.58 11.51
N LEU A 186 -38.94 -14.22 12.59
CA LEU A 186 -38.09 -15.11 13.37
C LEU A 186 -38.83 -15.74 14.56
N LYS A 187 -40.05 -15.27 14.87
CA LYS A 187 -40.91 -15.85 15.93
C LYS A 187 -41.43 -17.23 15.54
N GLU A 188 -41.60 -17.49 14.25
CA GLU A 188 -42.05 -18.78 13.73
C GLU A 188 -40.86 -19.69 13.37
N PRO A 189 -40.96 -21.03 13.57
CA PRO A 189 -39.94 -21.96 13.15
C PRO A 189 -39.62 -21.87 11.65
N ALA A 190 -38.36 -22.16 11.29
CA ALA A 190 -37.90 -22.09 9.90
C ALA A 190 -38.77 -22.91 8.93
N LYS A 191 -39.16 -24.11 9.36
CA LYS A 191 -39.97 -25.05 8.59
C LYS A 191 -41.37 -24.53 8.27
N ASP A 192 -42.04 -23.94 9.26
CA ASP A 192 -43.45 -23.51 9.12
C ASP A 192 -43.58 -22.23 8.29
N ALA A 193 -42.63 -21.30 8.46
CA ALA A 193 -42.56 -20.09 7.64
C ALA A 193 -42.15 -20.40 6.19
N ASN A 194 -41.29 -21.40 5.95
CA ASN A 194 -40.97 -21.85 4.59
C ASN A 194 -42.12 -22.65 3.95
N ALA A 195 -42.95 -23.33 4.75
CA ALA A 195 -44.14 -24.00 4.24
C ALA A 195 -45.24 -23.00 3.81
N ARG A 196 -45.32 -21.85 4.48
CA ARG A 196 -46.29 -20.77 4.15
C ARG A 196 -45.79 -19.79 3.10
N ASP A 197 -44.48 -19.61 2.99
CA ASP A 197 -43.85 -18.66 2.10
C ASP A 197 -42.57 -19.25 1.49
N ASP A 198 -42.74 -20.24 0.59
CA ASP A 198 -41.62 -21.00 0.03
C ASP A 198 -40.75 -20.12 -0.92
N PRO A 199 -39.45 -19.91 -0.61
CA PRO A 199 -38.53 -19.15 -1.46
C PRO A 199 -38.40 -19.70 -2.89
N LYS A 200 -38.66 -20.99 -3.10
CA LYS A 200 -38.57 -21.64 -4.43
C LYS A 200 -39.70 -21.27 -5.37
N LEU A 201 -40.83 -20.80 -4.83
CA LEU A 201 -41.98 -20.39 -5.62
C LEU A 201 -41.91 -18.91 -6.06
N TYR A 202 -40.84 -18.20 -5.70
CA TYR A 202 -40.58 -16.83 -6.15
C TYR A 202 -39.87 -16.81 -7.50
N TYR A 203 -40.28 -15.85 -8.33
CA TYR A 203 -39.61 -15.53 -9.58
C TYR A 203 -38.96 -14.15 -9.51
N TYR A 204 -37.77 -14.04 -10.07
CA TYR A 204 -36.96 -12.83 -10.06
C TYR A 204 -36.61 -12.43 -11.47
N TRP A 205 -36.86 -11.18 -11.81
CA TRP A 205 -36.39 -10.59 -13.06
C TRP A 205 -35.06 -9.89 -12.79
N ILE A 206 -34.01 -10.33 -13.48
CA ILE A 206 -32.64 -9.90 -13.23
C ILE A 206 -32.05 -9.33 -14.49
N HIS A 207 -31.50 -8.13 -14.35
CA HIS A 207 -30.72 -7.47 -15.38
C HIS A 207 -29.26 -7.89 -15.26
N ILE A 208 -28.73 -8.55 -16.29
CA ILE A 208 -27.38 -9.09 -16.32
C ILE A 208 -26.38 -7.96 -16.58
N LEU A 209 -25.43 -7.75 -15.65
CA LEU A 209 -24.48 -6.63 -15.71
C LEU A 209 -23.14 -7.05 -16.32
N GLU A 210 -22.54 -8.11 -15.79
CA GLU A 210 -21.20 -8.53 -16.21
C GLU A 210 -20.97 -10.01 -15.94
N LEU A 211 -20.07 -10.61 -16.72
CA LEU A 211 -19.65 -12.00 -16.52
C LEU A 211 -18.72 -12.09 -15.29
N GLU A 212 -18.93 -13.09 -14.43
CA GLU A 212 -18.02 -13.36 -13.31
C GLU A 212 -16.67 -13.88 -13.85
N LYS A 213 -15.65 -13.02 -13.88
CA LYS A 213 -14.27 -13.44 -14.17
C LYS A 213 -13.74 -14.22 -12.97
N GLU A 214 -13.80 -15.55 -13.02
CA GLU A 214 -13.26 -16.39 -11.95
C GLU A 214 -11.78 -16.06 -11.69
N LYS A 215 -11.46 -15.64 -10.46
CA LYS A 215 -10.10 -15.68 -9.92
C LYS A 215 -9.88 -17.05 -9.28
N SER A 216 -9.79 -18.12 -10.07
CA SER A 216 -9.49 -19.45 -9.55
C SER A 216 -8.19 -20.02 -10.13
N HIS A 217 -7.40 -20.57 -9.21
CA HIS A 217 -6.05 -21.03 -9.37
C HIS A 217 -6.06 -22.52 -9.73
N ASP A 218 -6.65 -22.94 -10.85
CA ASP A 218 -6.61 -24.35 -11.27
C ASP A 218 -6.50 -24.53 -12.79
N LYS A 219 -5.42 -25.21 -13.20
CA LYS A 219 -5.15 -25.62 -14.57
C LYS A 219 -6.03 -26.85 -14.89
N GLN A 220 -7.14 -26.66 -15.60
CA GLN A 220 -7.65 -27.56 -16.66
C GLN A 220 -9.11 -27.24 -17.02
N LYS A 221 -9.32 -26.58 -18.17
CA LYS A 221 -10.23 -27.00 -19.26
C LYS A 221 -10.22 -25.94 -20.36
N ALA A 222 -9.37 -26.18 -21.35
CA ALA A 222 -9.41 -25.49 -22.63
C ALA A 222 -10.57 -26.07 -23.47
N ALA A 223 -11.77 -25.55 -23.26
CA ALA A 223 -12.93 -25.82 -24.10
C ALA A 223 -13.98 -24.70 -23.96
N ALA A 224 -13.61 -23.46 -24.26
CA ALA A 224 -14.57 -22.35 -24.34
C ALA A 224 -14.07 -21.24 -25.29
N ALA A 225 -13.67 -21.61 -26.52
CA ALA A 225 -13.38 -20.64 -27.59
C ALA A 225 -14.58 -20.45 -28.54
N LYS A 226 -15.77 -21.02 -28.22
CA LYS A 226 -17.00 -20.89 -29.00
C LYS A 226 -18.09 -20.02 -28.35
N ASP A 227 -17.91 -19.53 -27.12
CA ASP A 227 -18.96 -18.83 -26.36
C ASP A 227 -18.76 -17.29 -26.23
N VAL A 228 -17.61 -16.74 -26.66
CA VAL A 228 -17.32 -15.29 -26.55
C VAL A 228 -18.30 -14.43 -27.36
N GLU A 229 -18.85 -14.96 -28.46
CA GLU A 229 -19.89 -14.27 -29.25
C GLU A 229 -21.29 -14.29 -28.59
N LYS A 230 -21.58 -15.26 -27.71
CA LYS A 230 -22.85 -15.34 -26.97
C LYS A 230 -22.86 -14.45 -25.73
N ASP A 231 -21.72 -14.32 -25.05
CA ASP A 231 -21.62 -13.60 -23.77
C ASP A 231 -21.78 -12.09 -23.92
N GLY A 232 -21.26 -11.51 -25.02
CA GLY A 232 -21.49 -10.10 -25.37
C GLY A 232 -22.95 -9.76 -25.66
N LYS A 233 -23.78 -10.76 -26.00
CA LYS A 233 -25.22 -10.62 -26.25
C LYS A 233 -26.07 -10.82 -24.98
N MET A 234 -25.45 -11.31 -23.88
CA MET A 234 -26.13 -11.63 -22.62
C MET A 234 -26.04 -10.49 -21.60
N ILE A 235 -24.98 -9.68 -21.66
CA ILE A 235 -24.82 -8.44 -20.89
C ILE A 235 -25.92 -7.44 -21.31
N ASP A 236 -26.51 -6.74 -20.33
CA ASP A 236 -27.64 -5.81 -20.47
C ASP A 236 -29.00 -6.49 -20.76
N SER A 237 -29.05 -7.83 -20.78
CA SER A 237 -30.29 -8.59 -20.98
C SER A 237 -31.06 -8.82 -19.68
N LEU A 238 -32.40 -8.78 -19.77
CA LEU A 238 -33.32 -9.05 -18.66
C LEU A 238 -33.77 -10.52 -18.70
N ARG A 239 -33.63 -11.23 -17.59
CA ARG A 239 -33.93 -12.67 -17.48
C ARG A 239 -34.80 -12.99 -16.29
N GLU A 240 -35.79 -13.84 -16.50
CA GLU A 240 -36.55 -14.47 -15.43
C GLU A 240 -35.76 -15.67 -14.90
N VAL A 241 -35.56 -15.72 -13.58
CA VAL A 241 -34.85 -16.80 -12.89
C VAL A 241 -35.52 -17.12 -11.55
N GLN A 242 -35.24 -18.30 -11.02
CA GLN A 242 -35.72 -18.79 -9.71
C GLN A 242 -34.58 -18.83 -8.69
N CYS A 243 -34.92 -19.04 -7.40
CA CYS A 243 -33.93 -18.98 -6.32
C CYS A 243 -32.74 -19.93 -6.50
N ASP A 244 -32.94 -21.11 -7.09
CA ASP A 244 -31.89 -22.13 -7.26
C ASP A 244 -30.81 -21.70 -8.28
N MET A 245 -31.11 -20.68 -9.11
CA MET A 245 -30.20 -20.12 -10.10
C MET A 245 -29.49 -18.85 -9.60
N ILE A 246 -29.81 -18.37 -8.40
CA ILE A 246 -29.31 -17.11 -7.85
C ILE A 246 -28.53 -17.42 -6.57
N SER A 247 -27.44 -16.70 -6.36
CA SER A 247 -26.68 -16.73 -5.10
C SER A 247 -26.15 -15.34 -4.77
N ARG A 248 -25.90 -15.06 -3.48
CA ARG A 248 -25.23 -13.82 -3.06
C ARG A 248 -23.72 -14.00 -3.10
N ASP A 249 -23.00 -12.92 -3.41
CA ASP A 249 -21.55 -12.88 -3.27
C ASP A 249 -21.17 -13.09 -1.80
N ARG A 250 -20.28 -14.06 -1.55
CA ARG A 250 -19.75 -14.42 -0.22
C ARG A 250 -19.05 -13.25 0.48
N LEU A 251 -18.55 -12.26 -0.28
CA LEU A 251 -17.92 -11.04 0.25
C LEU A 251 -18.92 -9.93 0.61
N SER A 252 -20.20 -10.08 0.21
CA SER A 252 -21.30 -9.14 0.52
C SER A 252 -22.25 -9.69 1.58
N PHE A 253 -22.51 -11.01 1.57
CA PHE A 253 -23.43 -11.68 2.48
C PHE A 253 -22.85 -13.01 2.97
N SER A 254 -22.45 -13.06 4.23
CA SER A 254 -22.01 -14.29 4.91
C SER A 254 -22.34 -14.20 6.40
N LYS A 255 -22.35 -15.33 7.11
CA LYS A 255 -22.55 -15.36 8.58
C LYS A 255 -21.61 -14.41 9.33
N SER A 256 -20.38 -14.25 8.84
CA SER A 256 -19.39 -13.35 9.45
C SER A 256 -19.73 -11.87 9.26
N ILE A 257 -20.17 -11.49 8.06
CA ILE A 257 -20.56 -10.12 7.69
C ILE A 257 -21.89 -9.78 8.39
N LEU A 258 -22.85 -10.70 8.39
CA LEU A 258 -24.14 -10.56 9.06
C LEU A 258 -23.97 -10.37 10.57
N ARG A 259 -23.07 -11.14 11.21
CA ARG A 259 -22.72 -10.95 12.63
C ARG A 259 -22.18 -9.54 12.91
N ARG A 260 -21.34 -9.00 12.03
CA ARG A 260 -20.82 -7.63 12.17
C ARG A 260 -21.92 -6.59 11.99
N PHE A 261 -22.79 -6.77 10.99
CA PHE A 261 -23.92 -5.87 10.71
C PHE A 261 -24.93 -5.82 11.86
N ILE A 262 -25.39 -6.97 12.36
CA ILE A 262 -26.34 -7.04 13.48
C ILE A 262 -25.73 -6.44 14.75
N ARG A 263 -24.45 -6.70 15.02
CA ARG A 263 -23.75 -6.13 16.19
C ARG A 263 -23.64 -4.60 16.13
N ASP A 264 -23.47 -4.04 14.94
CA ASP A 264 -23.38 -2.59 14.78
C ASP A 264 -24.75 -1.91 14.93
N CYS A 265 -25.83 -2.57 14.49
CA CYS A 265 -27.16 -1.98 14.44
C CYS A 265 -28.03 -2.17 15.68
N VAL A 266 -27.72 -3.14 16.54
CA VAL A 266 -28.61 -3.63 17.59
C VAL A 266 -27.90 -3.65 18.95
N ASP A 267 -28.62 -3.24 20.00
CA ASP A 267 -28.20 -3.30 21.40
C ASP A 267 -29.02 -4.33 22.18
N ARG A 268 -28.44 -4.87 23.26
CA ARG A 268 -29.12 -5.77 24.20
C ARG A 268 -28.63 -5.49 25.62
N ASP A 269 -29.58 -5.41 26.54
CA ASP A 269 -29.30 -5.28 27.97
C ASP A 269 -28.55 -6.53 28.51
N ALA A 270 -27.74 -6.33 29.55
CA ALA A 270 -26.99 -7.35 30.25
C ALA A 270 -27.89 -8.28 31.09
N ALA A 271 -29.14 -7.87 31.36
CA ALA A 271 -30.13 -8.71 32.01
C ALA A 271 -30.44 -9.97 31.18
N VAL A 272 -30.67 -11.09 31.88
CA VAL A 272 -31.00 -12.37 31.26
C VAL A 272 -32.35 -12.29 30.54
N ALA A 273 -32.45 -12.92 29.37
CA ALA A 273 -33.63 -12.91 28.52
C ALA A 273 -34.07 -11.49 28.06
N SER A 274 -33.13 -10.55 27.94
CA SER A 274 -33.40 -9.25 27.34
C SER A 274 -33.55 -9.35 25.82
N PRO A 275 -34.55 -8.69 25.24
CA PRO A 275 -34.74 -8.66 23.79
C PRO A 275 -33.63 -7.86 23.10
N TRP A 276 -33.33 -8.22 21.86
CA TRP A 276 -32.49 -7.44 20.95
C TRP A 276 -33.27 -6.24 20.42
N ILE A 277 -32.72 -5.03 20.54
CA ILE A 277 -33.38 -3.78 20.15
C ILE A 277 -32.50 -3.00 19.17
N VAL A 278 -33.05 -2.66 18.01
CA VAL A 278 -32.39 -1.83 17.00
C VAL A 278 -32.22 -0.41 17.55
N LYS A 279 -31.02 0.16 17.35
CA LYS A 279 -30.69 1.51 17.84
C LYS A 279 -31.69 2.55 17.29
N PRO A 280 -32.18 3.51 18.09
CA PRO A 280 -33.22 4.46 17.68
C PRO A 280 -32.90 5.24 16.39
N ALA A 281 -31.65 5.68 16.21
CA ALA A 281 -31.22 6.39 15.00
C ALA A 281 -31.28 5.52 13.73
N ILE A 282 -31.05 4.21 13.88
CA ILE A 282 -31.07 3.23 12.78
C ILE A 282 -32.50 2.79 12.51
N ALA A 283 -33.31 2.60 13.56
CA ALA A 283 -34.73 2.29 13.46
C ALA A 283 -35.48 3.38 12.68
N LYS A 284 -35.23 4.66 12.99
CA LYS A 284 -35.78 5.80 12.23
C LYS A 284 -35.34 5.81 10.76
N ARG A 285 -34.09 5.49 10.48
CA ARG A 285 -33.53 5.48 9.11
C ARG A 285 -34.14 4.38 8.23
N TYR A 286 -34.44 3.22 8.80
CA TYR A 286 -34.91 2.03 8.07
C TYR A 286 -36.40 1.72 8.30
N GLY A 287 -37.15 2.62 8.96
CA GLY A 287 -38.58 2.44 9.22
C GLY A 287 -38.88 1.19 10.05
N VAL A 288 -38.13 0.97 11.13
CA VAL A 288 -38.36 -0.09 12.12
C VAL A 288 -39.09 0.50 13.31
N ASP A 289 -40.14 -0.18 13.77
CA ASP A 289 -40.94 0.27 14.91
C ASP A 289 -40.12 0.28 16.20
N VAL A 290 -40.16 1.42 16.89
CA VAL A 290 -39.41 1.66 18.14
C VAL A 290 -40.26 1.27 19.36
N GLU A 291 -41.58 1.34 19.24
CA GLU A 291 -42.52 0.99 20.32
C GLU A 291 -42.87 -0.50 20.28
N MET A 292 -42.63 -1.20 21.40
CA MET A 292 -42.89 -2.63 21.51
C MET A 292 -44.39 -2.90 21.69
N PRO A 293 -45.03 -3.71 20.81
CA PRO A 293 -46.43 -4.08 20.94
C PRO A 293 -46.71 -4.83 22.25
N GLU A 294 -47.90 -4.63 22.83
CA GLU A 294 -48.26 -5.19 24.15
C GLU A 294 -48.18 -6.71 24.22
N GLU A 295 -48.50 -7.41 23.13
CA GLU A 295 -48.40 -8.87 23.02
C GLU A 295 -46.95 -9.35 23.07
N THR A 296 -46.05 -8.64 22.39
CA THR A 296 -44.61 -8.95 22.40
C THR A 296 -44.02 -8.64 23.78
N ARG A 297 -44.47 -7.57 24.44
CA ARG A 297 -44.08 -7.23 25.82
C ARG A 297 -44.41 -8.35 26.81
N LYS A 298 -45.65 -8.85 26.80
CA LYS A 298 -46.09 -9.96 27.68
C LYS A 298 -45.32 -11.25 27.41
N GLY A 299 -45.01 -11.54 26.15
CA GLY A 299 -44.18 -12.69 25.76
C GLY A 299 -42.74 -12.61 26.32
N VAL A 300 -42.09 -11.46 26.15
CA VAL A 300 -40.74 -11.19 26.69
C VAL A 300 -40.72 -11.30 28.22
N GLU A 301 -41.71 -10.75 28.91
CA GLU A 301 -41.83 -10.81 30.38
C GLU A 301 -42.00 -12.24 30.90
N THR A 302 -42.78 -13.06 30.20
CA THR A 302 -43.00 -14.48 30.54
C THR A 302 -41.70 -15.28 30.42
N ILE A 303 -40.93 -15.07 29.34
CA ILE A 303 -39.62 -15.71 29.14
C ILE A 303 -38.63 -15.26 30.22
N LYS A 304 -38.60 -13.95 30.54
CA LYS A 304 -37.72 -13.38 31.57
C LYS A 304 -38.02 -13.94 32.97
N LYS A 305 -39.29 -14.08 33.33
CA LYS A 305 -39.72 -14.68 34.61
C LYS A 305 -39.30 -16.16 34.68
N GLY A 306 -39.57 -16.93 33.63
CA GLY A 306 -39.21 -18.36 33.57
C GLY A 306 -37.71 -18.64 33.67
N GLU A 307 -36.85 -17.80 33.09
CA GLU A 307 -35.40 -17.98 33.20
C GLU A 307 -34.83 -17.54 34.56
N THR A 308 -35.45 -16.52 35.18
CA THR A 308 -35.06 -16.04 36.52
C THR A 308 -35.38 -17.08 37.59
N ASP A 309 -36.53 -17.76 37.49
CA ASP A 309 -36.93 -18.82 38.43
C ASP A 309 -36.06 -20.09 38.29
N LYS A 310 -35.64 -20.46 37.07
CA LYS A 310 -34.67 -21.54 36.84
C LYS A 310 -33.33 -21.27 37.53
N ARG A 311 -32.87 -20.02 37.53
CA ARG A 311 -31.60 -19.61 38.18
C ARG A 311 -31.71 -19.59 39.71
N LYS A 312 -32.85 -19.19 40.26
CA LYS A 312 -33.11 -19.26 41.72
C LYS A 312 -33.09 -20.71 42.21
N LYS A 313 -33.70 -21.63 41.45
CA LYS A 313 -33.69 -23.06 41.76
C LYS A 313 -32.28 -23.69 41.76
N VAL A 314 -31.41 -23.27 40.82
CA VAL A 314 -29.99 -23.70 40.77
C VAL A 314 -29.14 -23.09 41.88
N TRP A 315 -29.54 -21.92 42.40
CA TRP A 315 -28.86 -21.27 43.53
C TRP A 315 -29.30 -21.87 44.87
N GLU A 316 -30.58 -22.21 45.03
CA GLU A 316 -31.12 -22.90 46.21
C GLU A 316 -30.54 -24.32 46.41
N ASP A 317 -30.25 -25.05 45.33
CA ASP A 317 -29.63 -26.39 45.40
C ASP A 317 -28.17 -26.39 45.90
N LYS A 318 -27.54 -25.20 46.05
CA LYS A 318 -26.09 -25.09 46.28
C LYS A 318 -25.67 -24.57 47.65
N GLU A 319 -26.58 -24.19 48.54
CA GLU A 319 -26.24 -23.85 49.93
C GLU A 319 -27.21 -24.42 50.97
N LEU A 320 -26.72 -25.41 51.72
CA LEU A 320 -27.20 -25.79 53.05
C LEU A 320 -26.01 -25.75 54.03
N PRO A 321 -26.09 -25.02 55.15
CA PRO A 321 -25.06 -25.03 56.18
C PRO A 321 -25.46 -25.85 57.43
N PRO A 322 -24.52 -26.51 58.13
CA PRO A 322 -24.68 -26.85 59.54
C PRO A 322 -23.96 -25.84 60.45
N THR A 323 -24.66 -25.51 61.52
CA THR A 323 -24.39 -24.50 62.55
C THR A 323 -23.43 -24.91 63.67
N LYS A 324 -22.71 -23.88 64.15
CA LYS A 324 -22.40 -23.52 65.57
C LYS A 324 -21.54 -24.42 66.46
N ARG A 325 -20.47 -23.80 67.01
CA ARG A 325 -20.17 -23.58 68.45
C ARG A 325 -18.79 -22.90 68.56
N GLN A 326 -18.46 -21.99 69.47
CA GLN A 326 -19.17 -21.13 70.42
C GLN A 326 -18.10 -20.17 71.00
N LYS A 327 -18.51 -18.94 71.31
CA LYS A 327 -17.81 -17.85 72.03
C LYS A 327 -16.99 -18.27 73.26
N LYS A 328 -15.80 -17.67 73.44
CA LYS A 328 -15.14 -17.17 74.70
C LYS A 328 -13.65 -16.88 74.40
N MET A 329 -12.93 -15.84 74.80
CA MET A 329 -13.09 -14.69 75.72
C MET A 329 -12.22 -13.52 75.19
N MET A 330 -12.67 -12.28 75.37
CA MET A 330 -11.87 -11.06 75.30
C MET A 330 -11.39 -10.72 76.72
N ALA A 331 -10.08 -10.44 76.88
CA ALA A 331 -9.50 -9.46 77.81
C ALA A 331 -7.98 -9.71 77.90
N ALA A 332 -7.20 -9.17 76.94
CA ALA A 332 -5.75 -8.87 77.00
C ALA A 332 -5.19 -8.45 75.62
N GLN A 333 -6.02 -7.89 74.73
CA GLN A 333 -5.62 -7.59 73.35
C GLN A 333 -5.92 -6.14 72.96
N GLU A 334 -5.73 -5.20 73.88
CA GLU A 334 -5.96 -3.77 73.61
C GLU A 334 -4.69 -2.91 73.71
N GLU A 335 -3.57 -3.50 74.16
CA GLU A 335 -2.27 -2.81 74.22
C GLU A 335 -1.33 -3.22 73.07
N ARG A 336 -1.41 -4.48 72.60
CA ARG A 336 -0.69 -4.95 71.39
C ARG A 336 -1.25 -4.42 70.08
N GLU A 337 -2.52 -3.98 70.06
CA GLU A 337 -3.14 -3.42 68.86
C GLU A 337 -2.66 -1.99 68.55
N ARG A 338 -2.25 -1.19 69.55
CA ARG A 338 -1.76 0.17 69.32
C ARG A 338 -0.35 0.22 68.73
N GLU A 339 0.58 -0.60 69.23
CA GLU A 339 1.93 -0.70 68.65
C GLU A 339 1.94 -1.35 67.25
N ALA A 340 1.03 -2.30 67.00
CA ALA A 340 0.84 -2.88 65.68
C ALA A 340 0.26 -1.86 64.68
N ASN A 341 -0.62 -0.97 65.14
CA ASN A 341 -1.24 0.06 64.31
C ASN A 341 -0.25 1.18 63.95
N GLU A 342 0.59 1.63 64.88
CA GLU A 342 1.64 2.63 64.59
C GLU A 342 2.73 2.11 63.63
N LYS A 343 3.14 0.84 63.78
CA LYS A 343 4.10 0.21 62.88
C LYS A 343 3.50 -0.05 61.49
N ALA A 344 2.20 -0.35 61.42
CA ALA A 344 1.46 -0.45 60.17
C ALA A 344 1.29 0.92 59.49
N GLU A 345 1.08 1.99 60.25
CA GLU A 345 0.93 3.36 59.73
C GLU A 345 2.26 3.93 59.22
N ARG A 346 3.38 3.70 59.93
CA ARG A 346 4.72 4.10 59.47
C ARG A 346 5.17 3.35 58.20
N ASN A 347 4.77 2.08 58.07
CA ASN A 347 4.98 1.31 56.84
C ASN A 347 4.04 1.76 55.71
N ARG A 348 2.82 2.21 56.02
CA ARG A 348 1.88 2.79 55.04
C ARG A 348 2.40 4.11 54.49
N LEU A 349 2.96 4.97 55.33
CA LEU A 349 3.57 6.25 54.92
C LEU A 349 4.83 6.05 54.06
N LYS A 350 5.72 5.12 54.41
CA LYS A 350 6.88 4.77 53.55
C LYS A 350 6.45 4.15 52.22
N LYS A 351 5.37 3.36 52.22
CA LYS A 351 4.79 2.80 51.00
C LYS A 351 4.14 3.91 50.16
N GLU A 352 3.41 4.85 50.74
CA GLU A 352 2.84 6.00 50.04
C GLU A 352 3.91 6.96 49.49
N GLU A 353 5.03 7.14 50.17
CA GLU A 353 6.13 8.01 49.71
C GLU A 353 6.93 7.36 48.57
N THR A 354 7.20 6.05 48.66
CA THR A 354 7.79 5.26 47.56
C THR A 354 6.82 5.09 46.39
N GLU A 355 5.52 5.03 46.64
CA GLU A 355 4.46 4.96 45.63
C GLU A 355 4.20 6.32 44.99
N ARG A 356 4.38 7.44 45.72
CA ARG A 356 4.44 8.81 45.18
C ARG A 356 5.67 9.02 44.30
N ALA A 357 6.86 8.64 44.76
CA ALA A 357 8.08 8.67 43.94
C ALA A 357 7.99 7.74 42.70
N ALA A 358 7.33 6.58 42.83
CA ALA A 358 7.02 5.70 41.71
C ALA A 358 5.92 6.27 40.80
N SER A 359 4.97 7.03 41.33
CA SER A 359 3.91 7.71 40.57
C SER A 359 4.46 8.87 39.75
N GLU A 360 5.44 9.61 40.27
CA GLU A 360 6.16 10.64 39.51
C GLU A 360 7.01 10.04 38.40
N ARG A 361 7.64 8.88 38.64
CA ARG A 361 8.29 8.08 37.59
C ARG A 361 7.29 7.49 36.58
N LYS A 362 6.03 7.22 36.98
CA LYS A 362 4.94 6.74 36.11
C LYS A 362 4.19 7.85 35.35
N LYS A 363 4.25 9.12 35.78
CA LYS A 363 3.67 10.29 35.10
C LYS A 363 4.34 10.59 33.75
N LYS A 364 5.57 10.10 33.54
CA LYS A 364 6.22 10.04 32.22
C LYS A 364 6.17 8.60 31.70
N LYS A 365 5.01 8.15 31.21
CA LYS A 365 4.95 6.85 30.51
C LYS A 365 5.91 6.90 29.32
N PRO A 366 6.88 5.98 29.19
CA PRO A 366 7.79 5.98 28.05
C PRO A 366 6.97 5.79 26.77
N LEU A 367 7.09 6.73 25.82
CA LEU A 367 6.50 6.60 24.49
C LEU A 367 6.93 5.26 23.89
N ARG A 368 5.97 4.40 23.51
CA ARG A 368 6.29 3.12 22.88
C ARG A 368 6.52 3.36 21.39
N TYR A 369 7.77 3.19 20.96
CA TYR A 369 8.17 3.27 19.57
C TYR A 369 8.03 1.89 18.89
N PRO A 370 7.69 1.84 17.59
CA PRO A 370 7.41 2.99 16.73
C PRO A 370 6.00 3.58 16.97
N THR A 371 5.82 4.87 16.72
CA THR A 371 4.53 5.58 16.78
C THR A 371 4.28 6.36 15.50
N GLU A 372 3.14 7.04 15.38
CA GLU A 372 2.85 7.92 14.25
C GLU A 372 3.94 9.01 14.14
N ASP A 373 4.49 9.19 12.93
CA ASP A 373 5.75 9.92 12.72
C ASP A 373 5.65 11.40 13.14
N LEU A 374 4.49 12.02 12.91
CA LEU A 374 4.22 13.39 13.37
C LEU A 374 4.10 13.49 14.89
N ASP A 375 3.86 12.40 15.63
CA ASP A 375 3.84 12.44 17.10
C ASP A 375 5.26 12.36 17.70
N VAL A 376 6.27 12.09 16.87
CA VAL A 376 7.67 12.01 17.29
C VAL A 376 8.25 13.42 17.37
N ARG A 377 8.46 13.92 18.59
CA ARG A 377 9.11 15.22 18.84
C ARG A 377 10.60 15.04 19.20
N ILE A 378 11.45 15.86 18.60
CA ILE A 378 12.89 15.88 18.90
C ILE A 378 13.13 16.78 20.12
N GLY A 379 13.46 16.17 21.26
CA GLY A 379 13.73 16.91 22.51
C GLY A 379 15.11 17.57 22.54
N GLU A 380 15.35 18.54 23.43
CA GLU A 380 16.65 19.22 23.56
C GLU A 380 17.84 18.27 23.83
N LYS A 381 17.61 17.19 24.57
CA LYS A 381 18.64 16.17 24.82
C LYS A 381 19.03 15.42 23.55
N GLU A 382 18.08 15.22 22.64
CA GLU A 382 18.28 14.57 21.35
C GLU A 382 18.97 15.51 20.36
N LYS A 383 18.60 16.81 20.39
CA LYS A 383 19.32 17.87 19.68
C LYS A 383 20.79 17.92 20.13
N LYS A 384 21.06 17.84 21.44
CA LYS A 384 22.43 17.76 22.01
C LYS A 384 23.15 16.45 21.71
N ALA A 385 22.42 15.37 21.45
CA ALA A 385 22.99 14.08 21.03
C ALA A 385 23.30 14.02 19.51
N GLY A 386 23.15 15.13 18.78
CA GLY A 386 23.52 15.23 17.38
C GLY A 386 22.44 14.72 16.40
N ILE A 387 21.19 14.54 16.83
CA ILE A 387 20.09 14.25 15.89
C ILE A 387 19.90 15.46 14.98
N LYS A 388 20.03 15.24 13.67
CA LYS A 388 19.79 16.28 12.67
C LYS A 388 18.33 16.68 12.70
N VAL A 389 18.09 17.95 13.01
CA VAL A 389 16.73 18.52 13.08
C VAL A 389 16.25 18.90 11.68
N LYS A 390 17.13 19.55 10.90
CA LYS A 390 16.85 19.97 9.54
C LYS A 390 17.24 18.88 8.54
N ARG A 391 16.34 18.58 7.60
CA ARG A 391 16.61 17.70 6.45
C ARG A 391 17.65 18.36 5.54
N PRO A 392 18.59 17.60 4.92
CA PRO A 392 19.38 18.14 3.82
C PRO A 392 18.45 18.71 2.73
N VAL A 393 18.81 19.85 2.16
CA VAL A 393 17.99 20.52 1.15
C VAL A 393 18.15 19.76 -0.17
N PRO A 394 17.10 19.11 -0.69
CA PRO A 394 17.21 18.45 -1.99
C PRO A 394 17.30 19.50 -3.10
N SER A 395 18.11 19.24 -4.12
CA SER A 395 18.30 20.16 -5.23
C SER A 395 17.13 20.12 -6.21
N ARG A 396 16.50 21.28 -6.43
CA ARG A 396 15.50 21.49 -7.51
C ARG A 396 16.15 21.90 -8.83
N ILE A 397 17.32 22.52 -8.76
CA ILE A 397 18.07 23.07 -9.92
C ILE A 397 18.81 21.94 -10.65
N ALA A 398 19.21 20.88 -9.94
CA ALA A 398 19.82 19.69 -10.55
C ALA A 398 18.81 18.81 -11.32
N LEU A 399 17.52 19.16 -11.31
CA LEU A 399 16.50 18.49 -12.12
C LEU A 399 16.41 19.14 -13.50
N PRO A 400 16.53 18.36 -14.59
CA PRO A 400 16.38 18.91 -15.92
C PRO A 400 14.91 19.26 -16.22
N PHE A 401 14.70 20.29 -17.04
CA PHE A 401 13.37 20.68 -17.52
C PHE A 401 12.34 20.96 -16.41
N ASN A 402 12.80 21.47 -15.27
CA ASN A 402 11.96 21.75 -14.10
C ASN A 402 11.38 23.18 -14.10
N ASP A 403 11.63 23.97 -15.15
CA ASP A 403 11.13 25.34 -15.28
C ASP A 403 9.61 25.41 -15.54
N THR A 404 9.08 24.38 -16.22
CA THR A 404 7.65 24.26 -16.52
C THR A 404 7.04 23.12 -15.69
N PRO A 405 5.95 23.37 -14.93
CA PRO A 405 5.31 22.35 -14.12
C PRO A 405 4.94 21.11 -14.95
N GLY A 406 5.29 19.92 -14.44
CA GLY A 406 4.99 18.64 -15.07
C GLY A 406 5.95 18.20 -16.19
N THR A 407 6.78 19.08 -16.76
CA THR A 407 7.71 18.71 -17.84
C THR A 407 8.80 17.75 -17.35
N PHE A 408 9.42 18.00 -16.19
CA PHE A 408 10.36 17.06 -15.59
C PHE A 408 9.71 15.70 -15.29
N GLU A 409 8.48 15.68 -14.78
CA GLU A 409 7.77 14.43 -14.50
C GLU A 409 7.53 13.63 -15.77
N ALA A 410 7.05 14.28 -16.84
CA ALA A 410 6.89 13.65 -18.14
C ALA A 410 8.21 13.10 -18.69
N PHE A 411 9.30 13.85 -18.56
CA PHE A 411 10.66 13.42 -18.93
C PHE A 411 11.11 12.18 -18.15
N LEU A 412 11.02 12.23 -16.81
CA LEU A 412 11.43 11.14 -15.93
C LEU A 412 10.61 9.87 -16.18
N MET A 413 9.29 10.01 -16.36
CA MET A 413 8.39 8.89 -16.63
C MET A 413 8.62 8.28 -18.01
N THR A 414 8.91 9.11 -19.03
CA THR A 414 9.30 8.66 -20.36
C THR A 414 10.60 7.87 -20.31
N TRP A 415 11.65 8.42 -19.68
CA TRP A 415 12.91 7.70 -19.51
C TRP A 415 12.71 6.37 -18.78
N ASN A 416 11.97 6.41 -17.67
CA ASN A 416 11.68 5.21 -16.89
C ASN A 416 10.91 4.17 -17.70
N PHE A 417 9.96 4.57 -18.55
CA PHE A 417 9.26 3.66 -19.46
C PHE A 417 10.24 2.97 -20.43
N LEU A 418 11.13 3.73 -21.07
CA LEU A 418 12.13 3.20 -22.01
C LEU A 418 13.07 2.20 -21.33
N VAL A 419 13.48 2.48 -20.09
CA VAL A 419 14.33 1.57 -19.31
C VAL A 419 13.55 0.34 -18.85
N VAL A 420 12.34 0.51 -18.34
CA VAL A 420 11.53 -0.59 -17.81
C VAL A 420 11.15 -1.58 -18.90
N TYR A 421 10.66 -1.07 -20.04
CA TYR A 421 10.23 -1.88 -21.18
C TYR A 421 11.34 -2.07 -22.23
N GLY A 422 12.58 -1.69 -21.95
CA GLY A 422 13.69 -1.78 -22.91
C GLY A 422 13.91 -3.18 -23.49
N GLN A 423 13.51 -4.25 -22.79
CA GLN A 423 13.53 -5.60 -23.36
C GLN A 423 12.45 -5.81 -24.43
N ALA A 424 11.22 -5.36 -24.20
CA ALA A 424 10.11 -5.42 -25.16
C ALA A 424 10.30 -4.45 -26.33
N LEU A 425 10.94 -3.30 -26.05
CA LEU A 425 11.27 -2.28 -27.03
C LEU A 425 12.57 -2.56 -27.81
N HIS A 426 13.29 -3.64 -27.48
CA HIS A 426 14.59 -3.94 -28.08
C HIS A 426 15.60 -2.76 -27.98
N LEU A 427 15.57 -2.05 -26.85
CA LEU A 427 16.45 -0.95 -26.53
C LEU A 427 17.52 -1.39 -25.51
N SER A 428 18.75 -0.95 -25.76
CA SER A 428 19.83 -1.06 -24.79
C SER A 428 19.59 -0.13 -23.61
N PRO A 429 20.16 -0.39 -22.43
CA PRO A 429 20.02 0.51 -21.29
C PRO A 429 20.47 1.93 -21.64
N ILE A 430 19.70 2.91 -21.20
CA ILE A 430 19.95 4.35 -21.38
C ILE A 430 20.00 4.98 -19.98
N THR A 431 21.08 5.67 -19.64
CA THR A 431 21.15 6.42 -18.38
C THR A 431 20.30 7.69 -18.45
N LEU A 432 19.86 8.19 -17.30
CA LEU A 432 19.05 9.42 -17.27
C LEU A 432 19.83 10.62 -17.83
N ASP A 433 21.14 10.68 -17.56
CA ASP A 433 22.01 11.76 -18.07
C ASP A 433 22.17 11.68 -19.59
N GLU A 434 22.34 10.49 -20.18
CA GLU A 434 22.40 10.35 -21.64
C GLU A 434 21.08 10.78 -22.31
N PHE A 435 19.95 10.39 -21.71
CA PHE A 435 18.62 10.75 -22.22
C PHE A 435 18.34 12.25 -22.09
N GLU A 436 18.81 12.89 -21.01
CA GLU A 436 18.75 14.35 -20.81
C GLU A 436 19.47 15.08 -21.95
N HIS A 437 20.73 14.74 -22.21
CA HIS A 437 21.51 15.37 -23.29
C HIS A 437 20.93 15.08 -24.68
N ALA A 438 20.48 13.84 -24.94
CA ALA A 438 19.80 13.49 -26.18
C ALA A 438 18.54 14.36 -26.40
N THR A 439 17.76 14.59 -25.34
CA THR A 439 16.55 15.43 -25.39
C THR A 439 16.85 16.93 -25.53
N GLN A 440 18.08 17.37 -25.24
CA GLN A 440 18.52 18.75 -25.47
C GLN A 440 19.18 18.94 -26.83
N HIS A 441 19.68 17.87 -27.45
CA HIS A 441 20.43 17.91 -28.70
C HIS A 441 19.71 18.67 -29.82
N SER A 442 20.36 19.69 -30.40
CA SER A 442 19.75 20.62 -31.35
C SER A 442 20.48 20.71 -32.69
N VAL A 443 21.53 19.90 -32.91
CA VAL A 443 22.41 19.99 -34.07
C VAL A 443 21.96 19.02 -35.17
N ALA A 444 21.11 19.49 -36.09
CA ALA A 444 20.55 18.66 -37.16
C ALA A 444 21.62 18.02 -38.08
N GLU A 445 22.77 18.68 -38.28
CA GLU A 445 23.87 18.18 -39.12
C GLU A 445 24.53 16.91 -38.55
N THR A 446 24.39 16.65 -37.25
CA THR A 446 24.93 15.46 -36.59
C THR A 446 23.81 14.72 -35.86
N PRO A 447 22.97 13.94 -36.58
CA PRO A 447 21.78 13.31 -36.02
C PRO A 447 22.07 12.44 -34.80
N CYS A 448 21.16 12.48 -33.82
CA CYS A 448 21.28 11.70 -32.59
C CYS A 448 20.75 10.28 -32.78
N THR A 449 21.66 9.30 -32.90
CA THR A 449 21.34 7.87 -33.06
C THR A 449 20.40 7.33 -31.97
N MET A 450 20.56 7.80 -30.72
CA MET A 450 19.70 7.40 -29.61
C MET A 450 18.23 7.78 -29.83
N LEU A 451 17.96 9.03 -30.25
CA LEU A 451 16.59 9.48 -30.51
C LEU A 451 15.97 8.70 -31.67
N ALA A 452 16.75 8.48 -32.74
CA ALA A 452 16.32 7.69 -33.89
C ALA A 452 15.92 6.26 -33.48
N GLU A 453 16.73 5.58 -32.65
CA GLU A 453 16.41 4.25 -32.13
C GLU A 453 15.18 4.23 -31.22
N VAL A 454 15.07 5.19 -30.30
CA VAL A 454 13.93 5.32 -29.38
C VAL A 454 12.64 5.54 -30.17
N HIS A 455 12.61 6.52 -31.07
CA HIS A 455 11.43 6.81 -31.87
C HIS A 455 11.08 5.67 -32.82
N ALA A 456 12.05 5.08 -33.51
CA ALA A 456 11.79 3.93 -34.38
C ALA A 456 11.16 2.77 -33.59
N SER A 457 11.69 2.45 -32.41
CA SER A 457 11.14 1.39 -31.55
C SER A 457 9.69 1.67 -31.13
N LEU A 458 9.39 2.90 -30.72
CA LEU A 458 8.04 3.31 -30.37
C LEU A 458 7.10 3.26 -31.59
N ILE A 459 7.53 3.77 -32.74
CA ILE A 459 6.76 3.73 -34.00
C ILE A 459 6.38 2.28 -34.36
N TYR A 460 7.33 1.35 -34.31
CA TYR A 460 7.07 -0.07 -34.58
C TYR A 460 6.02 -0.66 -33.63
N ASN A 461 6.05 -0.29 -32.35
CA ASN A 461 5.05 -0.72 -31.39
C ASN A 461 3.66 -0.11 -31.68
N LEU A 462 3.62 1.17 -32.04
CA LEU A 462 2.39 1.91 -32.29
C LEU A 462 1.66 1.43 -33.55
N ARG A 463 2.34 0.80 -34.51
CA ARG A 463 1.69 0.11 -35.65
C ARG A 463 0.69 -0.96 -35.21
N THR A 464 0.88 -1.53 -34.02
CA THR A 464 -0.01 -2.56 -33.47
C THR A 464 -1.15 -1.98 -32.63
N VAL A 465 -1.11 -0.68 -32.34
CA VAL A 465 -2.13 0.03 -31.56
C VAL A 465 -3.21 0.53 -32.54
N PRO A 466 -4.51 0.30 -32.28
CA PRO A 466 -5.58 0.81 -33.14
C PRO A 466 -5.54 2.34 -33.25
N PHE A 467 -5.78 2.86 -34.46
CA PHE A 467 -5.83 4.30 -34.73
C PHE A 467 -6.86 4.66 -35.79
N VAL A 468 -7.19 5.95 -35.85
CA VAL A 468 -8.07 6.53 -36.87
C VAL A 468 -7.23 7.45 -37.74
N ARG A 469 -7.19 7.19 -39.04
CA ARG A 469 -6.40 8.03 -39.95
C ARG A 469 -6.83 9.49 -39.86
N HIS A 470 -5.86 10.38 -39.83
CA HIS A 470 -6.04 11.83 -39.75
C HIS A 470 -6.77 12.31 -38.49
N SER A 471 -6.70 11.57 -37.37
CA SER A 471 -7.32 11.95 -36.09
C SER A 471 -6.96 13.37 -35.65
N ALA A 472 -5.69 13.77 -35.79
CA ALA A 472 -5.24 15.11 -35.40
C ALA A 472 -5.89 16.19 -36.27
N LEU A 473 -5.95 15.96 -37.58
CA LEU A 473 -6.58 16.88 -38.53
C LEU A 473 -8.08 17.05 -38.23
N VAL A 474 -8.80 15.94 -38.05
CA VAL A 474 -10.24 15.96 -37.72
C VAL A 474 -10.47 16.70 -36.41
N SER A 475 -9.63 16.46 -35.40
CA SER A 475 -9.71 17.16 -34.11
C SER A 475 -9.49 18.68 -34.24
N LEU A 476 -8.53 19.12 -35.07
CA LEU A 476 -8.24 20.53 -35.31
C LEU A 476 -9.39 21.22 -36.06
N LEU A 477 -9.93 20.57 -37.10
CA LEU A 477 -11.07 21.10 -37.86
C LEU A 477 -12.33 21.19 -37.00
N HIS A 478 -12.59 20.21 -36.13
CA HIS A 478 -13.71 20.29 -35.19
C HIS A 478 -13.55 21.46 -34.22
N HIS A 479 -12.34 21.68 -33.69
CA HIS A 479 -12.07 22.82 -32.83
C HIS A 479 -12.25 24.16 -33.56
N LYS A 480 -11.81 24.26 -34.82
CA LYS A 480 -12.05 25.43 -35.66
C LYS A 480 -13.54 25.73 -35.83
N ASN A 481 -14.34 24.69 -36.12
CA ASN A 481 -15.79 24.84 -36.27
C ASN A 481 -16.44 25.31 -34.95
N GLN A 482 -16.03 24.76 -33.80
CA GLN A 482 -16.50 25.22 -32.49
C GLN A 482 -16.13 26.68 -32.20
N LEU A 483 -14.94 27.13 -32.60
CA LEU A 483 -14.55 28.54 -32.46
C LEU A 483 -15.47 29.44 -33.31
N ALA A 484 -15.72 29.04 -34.56
CA ALA A 484 -16.62 29.76 -35.46
C ALA A 484 -18.06 29.83 -34.93
N GLU A 485 -18.60 28.73 -34.40
CA GLU A 485 -19.92 28.69 -33.76
C GLU A 485 -20.00 29.63 -32.54
N ASN A 486 -18.89 29.80 -31.81
CA ASN A 486 -18.78 30.71 -30.68
C ASN A 486 -18.43 32.16 -31.07
N GLY A 487 -18.41 32.48 -32.38
CA GLY A 487 -18.05 33.81 -32.89
C GLY A 487 -16.60 34.22 -32.64
N ARG A 488 -15.70 33.25 -32.45
CA ARG A 488 -14.25 33.47 -32.29
C ARG A 488 -13.53 33.13 -33.59
N GLU A 489 -12.60 33.98 -34.00
CA GLU A 489 -11.74 33.72 -35.15
C GLU A 489 -10.63 32.72 -34.79
N ASP A 490 -10.08 32.04 -35.80
CA ASP A 490 -8.94 31.15 -35.62
C ASP A 490 -7.67 31.94 -35.34
N GLU A 491 -7.20 31.90 -34.09
CA GLU A 491 -5.97 32.55 -33.68
C GLU A 491 -4.76 31.87 -34.33
N LYS A 492 -3.97 32.63 -35.11
CA LYS A 492 -2.77 32.11 -35.78
C LYS A 492 -1.71 31.72 -34.75
N VAL A 493 -1.35 30.44 -34.72
CA VAL A 493 -0.30 29.91 -33.85
C VAL A 493 1.03 30.00 -34.60
N PHE A 494 1.98 30.78 -34.07
CA PHE A 494 3.24 31.15 -34.76
C PHE A 494 3.03 31.73 -36.16
N GLY A 495 1.91 32.42 -36.41
CA GLY A 495 1.59 32.98 -37.72
C GLY A 495 0.90 32.02 -38.70
N VAL A 496 0.62 30.77 -38.28
CA VAL A 496 -0.04 29.75 -39.10
C VAL A 496 -1.47 29.51 -38.61
N SER A 497 -2.43 29.54 -39.53
CA SER A 497 -3.83 29.18 -39.30
C SER A 497 -4.06 27.66 -39.38
N ILE A 498 -5.21 27.19 -38.88
CA ILE A 498 -5.59 25.78 -38.97
C ILE A 498 -5.69 25.33 -40.43
N ASP A 499 -6.12 26.20 -41.36
CA ASP A 499 -6.21 25.85 -42.78
C ASP A 499 -4.84 25.67 -43.42
N GLU A 500 -3.91 26.60 -43.16
CA GLU A 500 -2.52 26.51 -43.64
C GLU A 500 -1.83 25.27 -43.09
N LEU A 501 -2.01 24.98 -41.79
CA LEU A 501 -1.50 23.76 -41.16
C LEU A 501 -2.13 22.51 -41.77
N SER A 502 -3.45 22.50 -41.97
CA SER A 502 -4.19 21.37 -42.56
C SER A 502 -3.70 21.04 -43.97
N ALA A 503 -3.40 22.06 -44.78
CA ALA A 503 -2.82 21.90 -46.10
C ALA A 503 -1.42 21.28 -46.04
N ALA A 504 -0.54 21.76 -45.15
CA ALA A 504 0.79 21.20 -44.97
C ALA A 504 0.75 19.73 -44.45
N MET A 505 -0.20 19.41 -43.56
CA MET A 505 -0.39 18.04 -43.03
C MET A 505 -0.83 17.02 -44.11
N ALA A 506 -1.37 17.47 -45.25
CA ALA A 506 -1.78 16.60 -46.34
C ALA A 506 -0.57 15.97 -47.06
N GLU A 507 0.52 16.72 -47.18
CA GLU A 507 1.71 16.33 -47.94
C GLU A 507 2.69 15.47 -47.12
N ALA A 508 2.66 15.55 -45.78
CA ALA A 508 3.62 14.88 -44.89
C ALA A 508 3.06 13.65 -44.14
N GLY A 509 3.96 12.72 -43.76
CA GLY A 509 3.66 11.58 -42.86
C GLY A 509 2.67 10.55 -43.41
N ASN A 510 2.52 10.44 -44.73
CA ASN A 510 1.61 9.49 -45.34
C ASN A 510 2.17 8.07 -45.33
N ASN A 511 1.35 7.07 -45.03
CA ASN A 511 1.71 5.65 -44.99
C ASN A 511 2.87 5.30 -44.03
N TRP A 512 3.00 6.02 -42.92
CA TRP A 512 4.06 5.82 -41.91
C TRP A 512 4.10 4.37 -41.36
N GLU A 513 2.96 3.67 -41.37
CA GLU A 513 2.83 2.30 -40.90
C GLU A 513 3.60 1.29 -41.79
N ARG A 514 3.93 1.67 -43.02
CA ARG A 514 4.64 0.84 -44.01
C ARG A 514 6.12 1.19 -44.14
N VAL A 515 6.56 2.31 -43.57
CA VAL A 515 7.96 2.78 -43.69
C VAL A 515 8.91 1.76 -43.06
N SER A 516 10.01 1.44 -43.73
CA SER A 516 11.02 0.52 -43.18
C SER A 516 12.11 1.34 -42.50
N LEU A 517 12.18 1.28 -41.16
CA LEU A 517 13.17 2.01 -40.36
C LEU A 517 14.30 1.05 -39.97
N LYS A 518 15.19 0.70 -40.90
CA LYS A 518 16.22 -0.31 -40.64
C LYS A 518 17.36 0.22 -39.76
N HIS A 519 17.80 -0.60 -38.81
CA HIS A 519 18.94 -0.25 -37.94
C HIS A 519 20.24 0.01 -38.72
N GLN A 520 20.51 -0.77 -39.78
CA GLN A 520 21.71 -0.65 -40.61
C GLN A 520 21.77 0.67 -41.41
N GLU A 521 20.61 1.27 -41.68
CA GLU A 521 20.45 2.53 -42.41
C GLU A 521 20.30 3.72 -41.43
N GLY A 522 20.65 3.54 -40.14
CA GLY A 522 20.55 4.60 -39.15
C GLY A 522 19.11 5.05 -38.83
N ARG A 523 18.11 4.20 -39.13
CA ARG A 523 16.68 4.51 -39.00
C ARG A 523 16.22 5.70 -39.85
N GLU A 524 16.85 5.93 -41.00
CA GLU A 524 16.49 7.01 -41.94
C GLU A 524 14.96 7.13 -42.16
N GLY A 525 14.43 8.36 -42.09
CA GLY A 525 13.01 8.66 -42.28
C GLY A 525 12.12 8.45 -41.04
N TRP A 526 12.70 8.26 -39.86
CA TRP A 526 11.92 8.11 -38.62
C TRP A 526 11.18 9.39 -38.22
N GLU A 527 11.68 10.57 -38.60
CA GLU A 527 11.06 11.87 -38.32
C GLU A 527 9.73 12.05 -39.06
N ASP A 528 9.68 11.66 -40.34
CA ASP A 528 8.45 11.65 -41.13
C ASP A 528 7.45 10.60 -40.62
N ALA A 529 7.96 9.42 -40.25
CA ALA A 529 7.12 8.37 -39.67
C ALA A 529 6.57 8.77 -38.29
N LEU A 530 7.35 9.50 -37.49
CA LEU A 530 6.91 10.11 -36.23
C LEU A 530 5.76 11.08 -36.49
N PHE A 531 5.93 12.00 -37.44
CA PHE A 531 4.89 12.95 -37.79
C PHE A 531 3.60 12.24 -38.24
N GLY A 532 3.70 11.20 -39.08
CA GLY A 532 2.56 10.37 -39.47
C GLY A 532 1.86 9.69 -38.29
N CYS A 533 2.63 9.18 -37.33
CA CYS A 533 2.10 8.60 -36.10
C CYS A 533 1.32 9.63 -35.26
N LEU A 534 1.86 10.85 -35.10
CA LEU A 534 1.16 11.94 -34.43
C LEU A 534 -0.13 12.31 -35.18
N LYS A 535 -0.08 12.37 -36.52
CA LYS A 535 -1.24 12.70 -37.37
C LYS A 535 -2.41 11.73 -37.15
N ASP A 536 -2.13 10.46 -36.91
CA ASP A 536 -3.13 9.39 -36.82
C ASP A 536 -3.56 9.05 -35.38
N HIS A 537 -2.73 9.28 -34.37
CA HIS A 537 -3.07 8.95 -32.98
C HIS A 537 -3.43 10.16 -32.10
N ALA A 538 -2.95 11.35 -32.43
CA ALA A 538 -3.14 12.52 -31.57
C ALA A 538 -4.49 13.21 -31.82
N THR A 539 -4.97 13.88 -30.78
CA THR A 539 -6.13 14.77 -30.75
C THR A 539 -5.83 15.90 -29.76
N LEU A 540 -6.58 17.01 -29.81
CA LEU A 540 -6.45 18.07 -28.82
C LEU A 540 -6.79 17.61 -27.39
N ALA A 541 -7.53 16.51 -27.24
CA ALA A 541 -7.91 15.97 -25.93
C ALA A 541 -6.79 15.16 -25.26
N ASN A 542 -6.06 14.34 -26.02
CA ASN A 542 -5.00 13.47 -25.50
C ASN A 542 -3.59 14.05 -25.68
N PHE A 543 -3.43 15.06 -26.53
CA PHE A 543 -2.19 15.81 -26.73
C PHE A 543 -2.51 17.30 -26.90
N PRO A 544 -2.68 18.05 -25.79
CA PRO A 544 -3.16 19.44 -25.85
C PRO A 544 -2.32 20.40 -26.68
N THR A 545 -0.99 20.23 -26.69
CA THR A 545 -0.05 21.10 -27.44
C THR A 545 0.23 20.60 -28.86
N ILE A 546 -0.61 19.70 -29.40
CA ILE A 546 -0.38 19.10 -30.72
C ILE A 546 -0.38 20.14 -31.84
N ARG A 547 -1.20 21.21 -31.74
CA ARG A 547 -1.25 22.27 -32.76
C ARG A 547 0.10 22.97 -32.87
N GLU A 548 0.69 23.36 -31.74
CA GLU A 548 1.99 24.02 -31.66
C GLU A 548 3.10 23.10 -32.17
N VAL A 549 3.09 21.84 -31.75
CA VAL A 549 4.07 20.83 -32.14
C VAL A 549 4.05 20.57 -33.65
N LEU A 550 2.87 20.33 -34.23
CA LEU A 550 2.73 20.09 -35.67
C LEU A 550 3.13 21.33 -36.49
N THR A 551 2.81 22.53 -36.00
CA THR A 551 3.22 23.78 -36.64
C THR A 551 4.75 23.91 -36.66
N ARG A 552 5.43 23.64 -35.54
CA ARG A 552 6.90 23.71 -35.48
C ARG A 552 7.59 22.63 -36.32
N LEU A 553 6.96 21.47 -36.50
CA LEU A 553 7.47 20.37 -37.33
C LEU A 553 7.31 20.60 -38.84
N LEU A 554 6.29 21.35 -39.26
CA LEU A 554 6.00 21.58 -40.68
C LEU A 554 6.35 22.97 -41.18
N PHE A 555 6.69 23.91 -40.29
CA PHE A 555 7.03 25.28 -40.66
C PHE A 555 8.36 25.73 -40.04
N ALA A 556 9.14 26.45 -40.83
CA ALA A 556 10.38 27.10 -40.47
C ALA A 556 10.22 28.63 -40.41
N PRO A 557 11.07 29.32 -39.62
CA PRO A 557 11.19 30.78 -39.71
C PRO A 557 11.66 31.18 -41.10
N ASP A 558 11.20 32.34 -41.58
CA ASP A 558 11.68 32.91 -42.83
C ASP A 558 13.16 33.34 -42.68
N PRO A 559 14.11 32.77 -43.44
CA PRO A 559 15.52 33.12 -43.36
C PRO A 559 15.82 34.56 -43.80
N HIS A 560 14.88 35.23 -44.47
CA HIS A 560 15.04 36.61 -44.95
C HIS A 560 14.45 37.67 -44.00
N VAL A 561 13.84 37.27 -42.88
CA VAL A 561 13.33 38.17 -41.85
C VAL A 561 14.31 38.18 -40.67
N GLU A 562 15.09 39.25 -40.52
CA GLU A 562 16.01 39.39 -39.37
C GLU A 562 15.23 39.38 -38.04
N PRO A 563 15.66 38.61 -37.02
CA PRO A 563 15.07 38.69 -35.69
C PRO A 563 15.36 40.09 -35.12
N CYS A 564 14.29 40.89 -34.91
CA CYS A 564 14.41 42.22 -34.31
C CYS A 564 15.21 42.15 -33.01
N ALA A 565 16.35 42.83 -33.00
CA ALA A 565 17.23 42.94 -31.84
C ALA A 565 16.47 43.46 -30.62
N MET A 566 16.54 42.73 -29.50
CA MET A 566 15.96 43.15 -28.24
C MET A 566 16.65 44.44 -27.78
N SER A 567 15.96 45.57 -27.91
CA SER A 567 16.37 46.82 -27.27
C SER A 567 15.90 46.79 -25.82
N SER A 568 16.86 46.91 -24.91
CA SER A 568 16.66 47.14 -23.50
C SER A 568 16.02 48.50 -23.29
N SER A 569 14.71 48.54 -23.02
CA SER A 569 14.11 49.69 -22.36
C SER A 569 12.99 49.27 -21.42
N SER A 570 13.15 49.69 -20.18
CA SER A 570 12.23 49.57 -19.06
C SER A 570 10.98 50.41 -19.27
N SER A 571 9.79 49.80 -19.32
CA SER A 571 8.57 50.28 -18.63
C SER A 571 7.34 49.41 -18.95
N SER A 572 6.70 48.96 -17.87
CA SER A 572 5.29 48.61 -17.65
C SER A 572 4.36 48.31 -18.84
N ALA A 573 3.76 47.12 -18.76
CA ALA A 573 2.56 46.62 -19.43
C ALA A 573 2.70 46.35 -20.94
N SER A 574 2.96 45.08 -21.27
CA SER A 574 2.93 44.60 -22.65
C SER A 574 2.54 43.13 -22.72
N THR A 575 1.48 42.90 -23.49
CA THR A 575 1.05 41.64 -24.11
C THR A 575 2.26 40.79 -24.55
N PRO A 576 2.27 39.46 -24.35
CA PRO A 576 3.41 38.64 -24.73
C PRO A 576 3.67 38.74 -26.24
N LEU A 577 4.88 39.14 -26.63
CA LEU A 577 5.33 39.11 -28.02
C LEU A 577 5.25 37.65 -28.56
N PRO A 578 4.80 37.44 -29.81
CA PRO A 578 4.76 36.11 -30.39
C PRO A 578 6.18 35.62 -30.65
N SER A 579 6.49 34.45 -30.11
CA SER A 579 7.58 33.59 -30.59
C SER A 579 7.66 33.63 -32.11
N SER A 580 8.86 33.80 -32.69
CA SER A 580 9.15 33.95 -34.12
C SER A 580 8.11 33.32 -35.06
N ALA A 581 7.53 34.11 -35.97
CA ALA A 581 6.59 33.62 -36.96
C ALA A 581 7.23 32.50 -37.82
N LEU A 582 6.51 31.40 -37.99
CA LEU A 582 6.89 30.25 -38.81
C LEU A 582 6.03 30.30 -40.08
N THR A 583 6.60 30.73 -41.19
CA THR A 583 5.83 31.03 -42.41
C THR A 583 6.24 30.19 -43.62
N VAL A 584 7.37 29.48 -43.55
CA VAL A 584 7.91 28.68 -44.65
C VAL A 584 7.64 27.20 -44.40
N ILE A 585 7.01 26.50 -45.35
CA ILE A 585 6.80 25.04 -45.24
C ILE A 585 8.16 24.32 -45.26
N SER A 586 8.36 23.37 -44.35
CA SER A 586 9.59 22.58 -44.17
C SER A 586 9.25 21.14 -43.78
N SER A 587 10.25 20.26 -43.78
CA SER A 587 10.05 18.83 -43.47
C SER A 587 10.26 18.51 -41.99
N PRO A 588 9.58 17.49 -41.44
CA PRO A 588 9.82 17.02 -40.07
C PRO A 588 11.31 16.71 -39.78
N ALA A 589 12.04 16.16 -40.75
CA ALA A 589 13.47 15.84 -40.61
C ALA A 589 14.35 17.07 -40.34
N GLU A 590 14.06 18.20 -40.99
CA GLU A 590 14.78 19.46 -40.79
C GLU A 590 14.38 20.16 -39.49
N ARG A 591 13.15 19.92 -39.01
CA ARG A 591 12.53 20.68 -37.92
C ARG A 591 12.57 20.00 -36.57
N TYR A 592 12.68 18.67 -36.50
CA TYR A 592 12.62 17.93 -35.24
C TYR A 592 13.68 18.41 -34.23
N TYR A 593 14.94 18.60 -34.65
CA TYR A 593 16.02 19.07 -33.77
C TYR A 593 15.88 20.54 -33.37
N ALA A 594 15.08 21.32 -34.11
CA ALA A 594 14.74 22.69 -33.75
C ALA A 594 13.59 22.77 -32.72
N LEU A 595 12.94 21.65 -32.37
CA LEU A 595 11.91 21.63 -31.35
C LEU A 595 12.49 21.94 -29.96
N PRO A 596 11.78 22.76 -29.17
CA PRO A 596 12.08 22.91 -27.75
C PRO A 596 12.11 21.54 -27.05
N PRO A 597 12.98 21.33 -26.06
CA PRO A 597 13.03 20.07 -25.30
C PRO A 597 11.67 19.68 -24.70
N ALA A 598 10.88 20.67 -24.23
CA ALA A 598 9.54 20.44 -23.69
C ALA A 598 8.59 19.78 -24.72
N ASP A 599 8.64 20.19 -25.99
CA ASP A 599 7.83 19.60 -27.06
C ASP A 599 8.29 18.17 -27.39
N ARG A 600 9.61 17.93 -27.42
CA ARG A 600 10.18 16.59 -27.61
C ARG A 600 9.78 15.63 -26.47
N ILE A 601 9.79 16.12 -25.24
CA ILE A 601 9.30 15.39 -24.07
C ILE A 601 7.81 15.10 -24.19
N ALA A 602 7.00 16.07 -24.61
CA ALA A 602 5.57 15.87 -24.80
C ALA A 602 5.27 14.81 -25.87
N ILE A 603 5.98 14.83 -27.00
CA ILE A 603 5.90 13.81 -28.05
C ILE A 603 6.26 12.43 -27.49
N LEU A 604 7.41 12.29 -26.83
CA LEU A 604 7.85 11.00 -26.30
C LEU A 604 6.93 10.49 -25.18
N SER A 605 6.44 11.38 -24.31
CA SER A 605 5.48 11.03 -23.26
C SER A 605 4.15 10.55 -23.86
N PHE A 606 3.65 11.22 -24.90
CA PHE A 606 2.47 10.79 -25.63
C PHE A 606 2.66 9.41 -26.27
N MET A 607 3.77 9.19 -26.99
CA MET A 607 4.06 7.92 -27.65
C MET A 607 4.22 6.76 -26.66
N THR A 608 4.91 6.99 -25.53
CA THR A 608 5.09 5.97 -24.49
C THR A 608 3.77 5.61 -23.80
N ASN A 609 2.92 6.61 -23.53
CA ASN A 609 1.57 6.39 -23.00
C ASN A 609 0.67 5.56 -23.94
N LEU A 610 0.82 5.72 -25.26
CA LEU A 610 0.12 4.87 -26.23
C LEU A 610 0.73 3.47 -26.32
N ALA A 611 2.06 3.40 -26.33
CA ALA A 611 2.81 2.16 -26.50
C ALA A 611 2.54 1.14 -25.37
N ILE A 612 2.11 1.58 -24.18
CA ILE A 612 1.71 0.66 -23.10
C ILE A 612 0.65 -0.35 -23.55
N SER A 613 -0.22 0.02 -24.50
CA SER A 613 -1.28 -0.82 -25.05
C SER A 613 -0.83 -1.72 -26.20
N SER A 614 0.46 -1.69 -26.56
CA SER A 614 1.00 -2.50 -27.64
C SER A 614 1.04 -3.99 -27.26
N LYS A 615 0.91 -4.84 -28.27
CA LYS A 615 0.95 -6.30 -28.08
C LYS A 615 2.28 -6.77 -27.48
N ALA A 616 3.40 -6.14 -27.87
CA ALA A 616 4.73 -6.52 -27.39
C ALA A 616 4.91 -6.20 -25.90
N ILE A 617 4.43 -5.03 -25.46
CA ILE A 617 4.52 -4.63 -24.04
C ILE A 617 3.56 -5.45 -23.18
N HIS A 618 2.31 -5.66 -23.63
CA HIS A 618 1.36 -6.54 -22.93
C HIS A 618 1.92 -7.96 -22.75
N GLY A 619 2.45 -8.58 -23.81
CA GLY A 619 3.08 -9.90 -23.71
C GLY A 619 4.28 -9.92 -22.76
N HIS A 620 5.04 -8.83 -22.67
CA HIS A 620 6.14 -8.71 -21.72
C HIS A 620 5.65 -8.56 -20.26
N ILE A 621 4.56 -7.83 -20.03
CA ILE A 621 3.95 -7.69 -18.69
C ILE A 621 3.47 -9.05 -18.19
N GLU A 622 2.77 -9.82 -19.03
CA GLU A 622 2.32 -11.19 -18.71
C GLU A 622 3.51 -12.10 -18.34
N TYR A 623 4.57 -12.08 -19.15
CA TYR A 623 5.80 -12.81 -18.85
C TYR A 623 6.42 -12.39 -17.49
N CYS A 624 6.47 -11.08 -17.19
CA CYS A 624 6.97 -10.61 -15.90
C CYS A 624 6.10 -11.08 -14.72
N GLU A 625 4.77 -11.13 -14.88
CA GLU A 625 3.85 -11.63 -13.86
C GLU A 625 4.06 -13.12 -13.55
N GLU A 626 4.25 -13.94 -14.58
CA GLU A 626 4.57 -15.36 -14.45
C GLU A 626 5.89 -15.55 -13.69
N GLN A 627 6.94 -14.83 -14.09
CA GLN A 627 8.26 -14.90 -13.46
C GLN A 627 8.23 -14.43 -12.00
N LEU A 628 7.48 -13.38 -11.67
CA LEU A 628 7.30 -12.95 -10.28
C LEU A 628 6.59 -14.02 -9.45
N THR A 629 5.66 -14.76 -10.03
CA THR A 629 4.98 -15.87 -9.35
C THR A 629 5.94 -17.02 -9.08
N ALA A 630 6.83 -17.34 -10.02
CA ALA A 630 7.91 -18.31 -9.80
C ALA A 630 8.88 -17.85 -8.70
N LEU A 631 9.35 -16.60 -8.74
CA LEU A 631 10.26 -16.03 -7.74
C LEU A 631 9.65 -15.97 -6.34
N ARG A 632 8.33 -15.77 -6.20
CA ARG A 632 7.65 -15.84 -4.89
C ARG A 632 7.73 -17.24 -4.30
N LYS A 633 7.50 -18.28 -5.11
CA LYS A 633 7.62 -19.69 -4.68
C LYS A 633 9.07 -20.01 -4.29
N GLU A 634 10.01 -19.60 -5.12
CA GLU A 634 11.44 -19.78 -4.84
C GLU A 634 11.87 -19.06 -3.56
N LYS A 635 11.43 -17.81 -3.35
CA LYS A 635 11.71 -17.04 -2.14
C LYS A 635 11.18 -17.75 -0.89
N ILE A 636 9.98 -18.32 -0.95
CA ILE A 636 9.41 -19.08 0.17
C ILE A 636 10.27 -20.30 0.48
N GLU A 637 10.69 -21.04 -0.55
CA GLU A 637 11.52 -22.24 -0.39
C GLU A 637 12.91 -21.92 0.17
N VAL A 638 13.58 -20.90 -0.36
CA VAL A 638 14.89 -20.44 0.14
C VAL A 638 14.80 -20.00 1.60
N ASN A 639 13.74 -19.28 1.98
CA ASN A 639 13.54 -18.90 3.39
C ASN A 639 13.23 -20.10 4.28
N ARG A 640 12.51 -21.11 3.78
CA ARG A 640 12.23 -22.36 4.50
C ARG A 640 13.53 -23.11 4.79
N LEU A 641 14.37 -23.31 3.77
CA LEU A 641 15.68 -23.97 3.91
C LEU A 641 16.61 -23.17 4.82
N LYS A 642 16.65 -21.84 4.69
CA LYS A 642 17.47 -20.97 5.54
C LYS A 642 17.07 -21.11 7.00
N LYS A 643 15.76 -21.12 7.29
CA LYS A 643 15.24 -21.32 8.63
C LYS A 643 15.61 -22.71 9.17
N GLN A 644 15.46 -23.76 8.37
CA GLN A 644 15.85 -25.12 8.74
C GLN A 644 17.34 -25.21 9.13
N TYR A 645 18.24 -24.75 8.28
CA TYR A 645 19.68 -24.78 8.58
C TYR A 645 20.05 -23.89 9.77
N SER A 646 19.35 -22.78 9.98
CA SER A 646 19.54 -21.93 11.16
C SER A 646 19.09 -22.62 12.45
N GLU A 647 18.00 -23.40 12.40
CA GLU A 647 17.51 -24.21 13.53
C GLU A 647 18.45 -25.37 13.84
N GLU A 648 18.95 -26.08 12.82
CA GLU A 648 19.96 -27.14 12.96
C GLU A 648 21.27 -26.59 13.56
N MET A 649 21.74 -25.44 13.08
CA MET A 649 22.92 -24.74 13.63
C MET A 649 22.71 -24.36 15.11
N ASN A 650 21.52 -23.85 15.47
CA ASN A 650 21.20 -23.52 16.85
C ASN A 650 21.12 -24.77 17.74
N ALA A 651 20.62 -25.90 17.22
CA ALA A 651 20.59 -27.18 17.92
C ALA A 651 22.01 -27.68 18.22
N LEU A 652 22.90 -27.70 17.22
CA LEU A 652 24.31 -28.06 17.40
C LEU A 652 25.01 -27.17 18.42
N ARG A 653 24.71 -25.86 18.41
CA ARG A 653 25.24 -24.92 19.40
C ARG A 653 24.77 -25.22 20.82
N ILE A 654 23.52 -25.65 21.00
CA ILE A 654 22.98 -26.06 22.31
C ILE A 654 23.65 -27.36 22.77
N GLU A 655 23.83 -28.33 21.88
CA GLU A 655 24.51 -29.61 22.16
C GLU A 655 25.97 -29.38 22.58
N MET A 656 26.73 -28.57 21.83
CA MET A 656 28.10 -28.19 22.20
C MET A 656 28.17 -27.49 23.57
N LYS A 657 27.17 -26.67 23.91
CA LYS A 657 27.09 -26.00 25.22
C LYS A 657 26.73 -26.98 26.34
N ALA A 658 25.92 -28.00 26.07
CA ALA A 658 25.57 -29.04 27.03
C ALA A 658 26.75 -29.98 27.33
N GLU A 659 27.56 -30.32 26.32
CA GLU A 659 28.75 -31.17 26.47
C GLU A 659 29.93 -30.49 27.19
N THR A 660 29.94 -29.15 27.21
CA THR A 660 30.96 -28.33 27.88
C THR A 660 30.63 -27.99 29.34
N LEU A 661 29.40 -28.25 29.80
CA LEU A 661 29.00 -28.12 31.20
C LEU A 661 29.34 -29.41 31.98
N PRO A 662 30.13 -29.36 33.08
CA PRO A 662 30.44 -30.55 33.86
C PRO A 662 29.20 -31.04 34.64
N SER A 663 28.86 -32.32 34.47
CA SER A 663 27.82 -32.99 35.23
C SER A 663 28.22 -33.10 36.71
N SER A 664 27.43 -32.46 37.57
CA SER A 664 27.34 -32.50 39.04
C SER A 664 28.27 -33.44 39.83
N LEU A 665 29.14 -32.86 40.66
CA LEU A 665 29.57 -33.42 41.96
C LEU A 665 28.58 -32.97 43.07
N PRO A 666 28.36 -33.76 44.15
CA PRO A 666 27.49 -33.41 45.28
C PRO A 666 28.12 -32.33 46.21
N PRO A 667 27.35 -31.69 47.12
CA PRO A 667 27.65 -30.35 47.66
C PRO A 667 28.85 -30.30 48.62
N PRO A 668 29.44 -29.11 48.86
CA PRO A 668 30.67 -28.99 49.63
C PRO A 668 30.40 -29.18 51.13
N SER A 669 31.30 -29.92 51.79
CA SER A 669 31.52 -29.80 53.23
C SER A 669 32.75 -28.91 53.45
N ASN A 670 32.64 -28.02 54.43
CA ASN A 670 33.61 -27.00 54.81
C ASN A 670 35.04 -27.53 54.97
N GLY A 671 36.03 -26.74 54.56
CA GLY A 671 37.42 -26.92 55.01
C GLY A 671 38.50 -26.22 54.18
N VAL A 672 38.69 -24.91 54.42
CA VAL A 672 39.97 -24.19 54.60
C VAL A 672 41.10 -24.28 53.53
N ASP A 673 41.48 -23.08 53.09
CA ASP A 673 42.79 -22.56 52.59
C ASP A 673 43.37 -22.86 51.20
N GLN A 674 43.67 -21.72 50.51
CA GLN A 674 44.85 -21.37 49.67
C GLN A 674 45.09 -22.23 48.40
N ASP A 675 45.56 -21.74 47.25
CA ASP A 675 46.26 -20.53 46.81
C ASP A 675 46.09 -20.43 45.26
N GLU A 676 46.39 -19.28 44.66
CA GLU A 676 46.42 -19.07 43.21
C GLU A 676 47.60 -19.80 42.53
N SER A 677 47.43 -20.32 41.30
CA SER A 677 48.48 -20.27 40.26
C SER A 677 47.99 -20.63 38.85
N MET A 678 48.42 -19.81 37.89
CA MET A 678 48.29 -19.87 36.43
C MET A 678 49.17 -20.94 35.73
N ALA A 679 48.97 -21.06 34.41
CA ALA A 679 49.73 -21.75 33.35
C ALA A 679 49.32 -23.20 33.06
N ASP A 680 48.90 -23.60 31.86
CA ASP A 680 49.38 -23.43 30.46
C ASP A 680 50.59 -24.32 30.08
N SER A 681 50.31 -25.14 29.04
CA SER A 681 51.18 -25.75 28.01
C SER A 681 52.29 -26.79 28.30
N SER A 682 52.40 -27.68 27.30
CA SER A 682 53.54 -28.47 26.78
C SER A 682 54.06 -29.73 27.49
N ASP A 683 53.60 -30.87 26.95
CA ASP A 683 54.33 -31.91 26.18
C ASP A 683 55.89 -32.09 26.28
N LEU A 684 56.29 -33.38 26.26
CA LEU A 684 57.53 -34.04 25.78
C LEU A 684 58.62 -34.63 26.74
N SER A 685 58.87 -35.93 26.49
CA SER A 685 60.11 -36.76 26.46
C SER A 685 60.87 -37.26 27.72
N ASP A 686 60.73 -38.58 27.95
CA ASP A 686 61.70 -39.71 27.83
C ASP A 686 63.06 -39.83 28.58
N VAL A 687 63.36 -41.10 28.96
CA VAL A 687 64.63 -41.81 29.26
C VAL A 687 65.24 -41.90 30.69
N SER A 688 64.96 -43.07 31.30
CA SER A 688 65.83 -44.08 31.99
C SER A 688 66.63 -43.84 33.28
N GLY A 689 66.55 -44.83 34.18
CA GLY A 689 67.50 -45.12 35.26
C GLY A 689 66.96 -46.16 36.25
N ALA A 690 67.48 -47.39 36.20
CA ALA A 690 67.06 -48.54 37.00
C ALA A 690 67.75 -48.60 38.38
N GLU A 691 67.05 -49.03 39.44
CA GLU A 691 67.19 -50.37 40.07
C GLU A 691 66.46 -50.52 41.43
N ALA A 692 66.02 -51.77 41.66
CA ALA A 692 65.83 -52.51 42.91
C ALA A 692 64.57 -52.33 43.81
N ALA A 693 63.70 -53.34 43.66
CA ALA A 693 63.14 -54.22 44.71
C ALA A 693 61.83 -53.87 45.46
N VAL A 694 60.81 -54.71 45.21
CA VAL A 694 59.95 -55.50 46.13
C VAL A 694 58.52 -55.65 45.54
N PRO A 695 57.95 -56.87 45.43
CA PRO A 695 56.70 -57.10 44.69
C PRO A 695 55.46 -56.91 45.57
N LYS A 696 54.52 -56.07 45.12
CA LYS A 696 53.11 -56.10 45.55
C LYS A 696 52.20 -56.18 44.32
N LYS A 697 51.99 -57.40 43.84
CA LYS A 697 50.92 -57.74 42.87
C LYS A 697 49.56 -57.47 43.52
N GLY A 698 48.68 -56.75 42.83
CA GLY A 698 47.24 -56.73 43.16
C GLY A 698 46.47 -55.40 43.05
N LYS A 699 47.12 -54.23 42.86
CA LYS A 699 46.39 -52.92 42.81
C LYS A 699 46.77 -51.96 41.67
N LYS A 700 47.71 -52.30 40.77
CA LYS A 700 48.11 -51.44 39.64
C LYS A 700 47.22 -51.61 38.38
N ASP A 701 46.64 -52.79 38.16
CA ASP A 701 45.86 -53.05 36.94
C ASP A 701 44.50 -52.34 36.93
N ALA A 702 43.88 -52.10 38.09
CA ALA A 702 42.62 -51.37 38.18
C ALA A 702 42.79 -49.86 37.94
N ARG A 703 43.88 -49.24 38.40
CA ARG A 703 44.13 -47.79 38.28
C ARG A 703 44.53 -47.38 36.85
N ASN A 704 45.32 -48.20 36.15
CA ASN A 704 45.67 -47.96 34.74
C ASN A 704 44.49 -48.19 33.79
N LYS A 705 43.60 -49.14 34.10
CA LYS A 705 42.38 -49.40 33.32
C LYS A 705 41.36 -48.25 33.44
N ILE A 706 41.26 -47.61 34.62
CA ILE A 706 40.41 -46.42 34.86
C ILE A 706 40.99 -45.15 34.22
N GLN A 707 42.32 -44.97 34.21
CA GLN A 707 42.96 -43.83 33.51
C GLN A 707 42.92 -43.99 31.98
N GLY A 708 43.03 -45.21 31.45
CA GLY A 708 42.91 -45.50 30.02
C GLY A 708 41.51 -45.22 29.47
N THR A 709 40.46 -45.62 30.21
CA THR A 709 39.06 -45.35 29.83
C THR A 709 38.71 -43.86 29.92
N GLY A 710 39.23 -43.14 30.92
CA GLY A 710 39.06 -41.68 31.04
C GLY A 710 39.69 -40.89 29.88
N ARG A 711 40.90 -41.29 29.43
CA ARG A 711 41.56 -40.69 28.26
C ARG A 711 40.83 -41.02 26.94
N GLN A 712 40.30 -42.24 26.79
CA GLN A 712 39.48 -42.62 25.64
C GLN A 712 38.17 -41.83 25.60
N ALA A 713 37.49 -41.65 26.74
CA ALA A 713 36.27 -40.84 26.84
C ALA A 713 36.53 -39.35 26.56
N ALA A 714 37.65 -38.79 27.03
CA ALA A 714 38.04 -37.41 26.73
C ALA A 714 38.35 -37.20 25.23
N ARG A 715 39.04 -38.16 24.60
CA ARG A 715 39.29 -38.15 23.13
C ARG A 715 38.00 -38.28 22.32
N ALA A 716 37.07 -39.12 22.76
CA ALA A 716 35.76 -39.26 22.12
C ALA A 716 34.92 -37.98 22.21
N LYS A 717 34.88 -37.31 23.37
CA LYS A 717 34.24 -36.00 23.54
C LYS A 717 34.87 -34.92 22.66
N GLN A 718 36.21 -34.86 22.62
CA GLN A 718 36.91 -33.91 21.74
C GLN A 718 36.65 -34.19 20.25
N ALA A 719 36.52 -35.45 19.84
CA ALA A 719 36.17 -35.81 18.46
C ALA A 719 34.74 -35.39 18.12
N SER A 720 33.78 -35.59 19.04
CA SER A 720 32.39 -35.18 18.87
C SER A 720 32.25 -33.66 18.76
N ILE A 721 32.91 -32.89 19.64
CA ILE A 721 32.94 -31.42 19.56
C ILE A 721 33.54 -30.94 18.23
N LYS A 722 34.62 -31.56 17.76
CA LYS A 722 35.23 -31.24 16.46
C LYS A 722 34.27 -31.52 15.30
N GLN A 723 33.54 -32.63 15.34
CA GLN A 723 32.54 -32.97 14.33
C GLN A 723 31.38 -31.97 14.32
N ALA A 724 30.80 -31.65 15.48
CA ALA A 724 29.74 -30.66 15.62
C ALA A 724 30.17 -29.26 15.14
N THR A 725 31.43 -28.87 15.42
CA THR A 725 32.00 -27.60 14.93
C THR A 725 32.14 -27.59 13.41
N ALA A 726 32.60 -28.69 12.81
CA ALA A 726 32.71 -28.81 11.35
C ALA A 726 31.33 -28.78 10.67
N GLU A 727 30.33 -29.43 11.27
CA GLU A 727 28.94 -29.40 10.78
C GLU A 727 28.30 -28.02 10.91
N HIS A 728 28.51 -27.32 12.03
CA HIS A 728 28.09 -25.93 12.20
C HIS A 728 28.71 -25.02 11.13
N ARG A 729 30.00 -25.19 10.81
CA ARG A 729 30.66 -24.42 9.74
C ARG A 729 30.04 -24.72 8.37
N ARG A 730 29.77 -25.99 8.06
CA ARG A 730 29.10 -26.39 6.81
C ARG A 730 27.70 -25.78 6.68
N LEU A 731 26.92 -25.81 7.76
CA LEU A 731 25.57 -25.21 7.78
C LEU A 731 25.64 -23.68 7.61
N ASP A 732 26.61 -23.02 8.23
CA ASP A 732 26.85 -21.59 8.05
C ASP A 732 27.19 -21.23 6.59
N GLU A 733 28.01 -22.04 5.91
CA GLU A 733 28.31 -21.89 4.49
C GLU A 733 27.04 -22.05 3.60
N GLU A 734 26.16 -23.01 3.91
CA GLU A 734 24.88 -23.18 3.21
C GLU A 734 23.89 -22.03 3.49
N VAL A 735 23.81 -21.53 4.73
CA VAL A 735 23.01 -20.34 5.07
C VAL A 735 23.51 -19.13 4.30
N ASN A 736 24.82 -18.88 4.26
CA ASN A 736 25.42 -17.80 3.48
C ASN A 736 25.12 -17.91 1.99
N LYS A 737 25.10 -19.14 1.43
CA LYS A 737 24.72 -19.39 0.04
C LYS A 737 23.24 -19.06 -0.21
N LEU A 738 22.35 -19.45 0.70
CA LEU A 738 20.93 -19.11 0.64
C LEU A 738 20.69 -17.60 0.78
N GLU A 739 21.49 -16.89 1.59
CA GLU A 739 21.44 -15.43 1.71
C GLU A 739 21.79 -14.73 0.39
N ARG A 740 22.90 -15.13 -0.25
CA ARG A 740 23.26 -14.62 -1.59
C ARG A 740 22.18 -14.93 -2.62
N ARG A 741 21.54 -16.11 -2.53
CA ARG A 741 20.43 -16.46 -3.41
C ARG A 741 19.21 -15.58 -3.14
N LEU A 742 18.90 -15.28 -1.87
CA LEU A 742 17.82 -14.38 -1.49
C LEU A 742 18.07 -12.96 -2.02
N GLU A 743 19.27 -12.43 -1.90
CA GLU A 743 19.64 -11.14 -2.49
C GLU A 743 19.46 -11.13 -4.02
N SER A 744 19.86 -12.21 -4.69
CA SER A 744 19.65 -12.35 -6.13
C SER A 744 18.17 -12.36 -6.51
N ILE A 745 17.35 -13.10 -5.76
CA ILE A 745 15.89 -13.12 -5.94
C ILE A 745 15.32 -11.73 -5.72
N GLU A 746 15.82 -10.97 -4.75
CA GLU A 746 15.32 -9.63 -4.46
C GLU A 746 15.67 -8.61 -5.54
N ARG A 747 16.86 -8.72 -6.15
CA ARG A 747 17.23 -7.93 -7.33
C ARG A 747 16.34 -8.25 -8.53
N GLU A 748 16.13 -9.52 -8.85
CA GLU A 748 15.22 -9.93 -9.92
C GLU A 748 13.76 -9.53 -9.63
N PHE A 749 13.34 -9.61 -8.37
CA PHE A 749 12.01 -9.17 -7.96
C PHE A 749 11.82 -7.67 -8.15
N ARG A 750 12.82 -6.84 -7.80
CA ARG A 750 12.80 -5.39 -8.04
C ARG A 750 12.70 -5.11 -9.54
N LYS A 751 13.53 -5.78 -10.34
CA LYS A 751 13.61 -5.66 -11.79
C LYS A 751 12.27 -5.96 -12.49
N LEU A 752 11.60 -7.05 -12.09
CA LEU A 752 10.35 -7.47 -12.72
C LEU A 752 9.13 -6.75 -12.17
N LEU A 753 9.11 -6.44 -10.86
CA LEU A 753 7.95 -5.78 -10.25
C LEU A 753 7.72 -4.37 -10.83
N SER A 754 8.78 -3.65 -11.17
CA SER A 754 8.69 -2.32 -11.77
C SER A 754 7.96 -2.31 -13.11
N THR A 755 7.97 -3.42 -13.85
CA THR A 755 7.25 -3.58 -15.14
C THR A 755 5.74 -3.58 -14.98
N ILE A 756 5.24 -4.02 -13.82
CA ILE A 756 3.81 -4.02 -13.50
C ILE A 756 3.44 -2.76 -12.73
N ARG A 757 4.29 -2.38 -11.77
CA ARG A 757 4.03 -1.24 -10.90
C ARG A 757 5.31 -0.70 -10.27
N VAL A 758 5.67 0.52 -10.64
CA VAL A 758 6.69 1.31 -9.96
C VAL A 758 6.13 1.81 -8.62
N LYS A 759 6.93 1.75 -7.55
CA LYS A 759 6.56 2.21 -6.21
C LYS A 759 7.69 3.04 -5.60
N PRO A 760 7.38 4.08 -4.80
CA PRO A 760 8.39 4.76 -4.01
C PRO A 760 8.96 3.78 -2.96
N LEU A 761 10.20 4.03 -2.52
CA LEU A 761 10.84 3.27 -1.45
C LEU A 761 10.10 3.43 -0.12
N GLY A 762 9.48 4.58 0.09
CA GLY A 762 8.69 4.91 1.28
C GLY A 762 8.31 6.38 1.32
N LYS A 763 7.79 6.81 2.47
CA LYS A 763 7.43 8.19 2.76
C LYS A 763 8.15 8.66 4.02
N ASP A 764 8.45 9.95 4.10
CA ASP A 764 8.96 10.57 5.34
C ASP A 764 7.81 10.98 6.29
N ARG A 765 8.16 11.65 7.40
CA ARG A 765 7.17 12.13 8.39
C ARG A 765 6.15 13.11 7.81
N PHE A 766 6.51 13.89 6.78
CA PHE A 766 5.67 14.87 6.08
C PHE A 766 5.09 14.33 4.76
N TYR A 767 5.07 13.01 4.59
CA TYR A 767 4.51 12.32 3.43
C TYR A 767 5.23 12.58 2.10
N ASN A 768 6.42 13.19 2.11
CA ASN A 768 7.24 13.25 0.91
C ASN A 768 7.64 11.83 0.49
N ARG A 769 7.49 11.52 -0.79
CA ARG A 769 7.78 10.20 -1.36
C ARG A 769 9.23 10.13 -1.82
N ILE A 770 9.95 9.12 -1.34
CA ILE A 770 11.33 8.86 -1.77
C ILE A 770 11.32 7.83 -2.90
N TRP A 771 11.93 8.18 -4.03
CA TRP A 771 11.98 7.37 -5.24
C TRP A 771 13.43 7.02 -5.63
N TRP A 772 13.62 5.78 -6.07
CA TRP A 772 14.89 5.31 -6.63
C TRP A 772 14.57 4.41 -7.82
N PHE A 773 15.15 4.73 -8.97
CA PHE A 773 14.78 4.12 -10.25
C PHE A 773 15.79 3.09 -10.78
N ASP A 774 16.97 2.95 -10.17
CA ASP A 774 17.96 1.99 -10.67
C ASP A 774 17.53 0.54 -10.42
N GLY A 775 17.95 -0.37 -11.30
CA GLY A 775 17.66 -1.80 -11.16
C GLY A 775 16.24 -2.20 -11.53
N MET A 776 15.60 -1.44 -12.42
CA MET A 776 14.22 -1.66 -12.86
C MET A 776 14.17 -2.09 -14.34
N GLY A 777 13.29 -3.05 -14.65
CA GLY A 777 13.07 -3.62 -15.98
C GLY A 777 14.34 -4.06 -16.70
N SER A 778 14.76 -3.37 -17.76
CA SER A 778 15.95 -3.76 -18.51
C SER A 778 17.29 -3.32 -17.87
N GLY A 779 17.25 -2.43 -16.87
CA GLY A 779 18.42 -1.96 -16.13
C GLY A 779 18.82 -2.92 -15.01
N SER A 780 20.09 -3.35 -14.99
CA SER A 780 20.66 -4.14 -13.89
C SER A 780 21.38 -3.24 -12.88
N LEU A 781 21.41 -3.65 -11.61
CA LEU A 781 22.26 -3.00 -10.58
C LEU A 781 23.72 -3.49 -10.63
N VAL A 782 23.93 -4.67 -11.22
CA VAL A 782 25.22 -5.35 -11.25
C VAL A 782 25.42 -5.93 -12.65
N GLY A 783 26.50 -5.52 -13.31
CA GLY A 783 26.91 -6.02 -14.61
C GLY A 783 27.72 -7.30 -14.54
N SER A 784 28.24 -7.74 -15.69
CA SER A 784 29.15 -8.89 -15.76
C SER A 784 30.38 -8.66 -14.88
N GLY A 785 30.82 -9.69 -14.16
CA GLY A 785 31.96 -9.61 -13.24
C GLY A 785 31.73 -8.82 -11.95
N GLY A 786 30.47 -8.48 -11.62
CA GLY A 786 30.16 -7.79 -10.36
C GLY A 786 30.29 -6.25 -10.42
N VAL A 787 30.55 -5.69 -11.59
CA VAL A 787 30.71 -4.24 -11.77
C VAL A 787 29.38 -3.52 -11.47
N THR A 788 29.41 -2.46 -10.69
CA THR A 788 28.21 -1.64 -10.40
C THR A 788 27.69 -0.99 -11.68
N GLN A 789 26.37 -0.99 -11.84
CA GLN A 789 25.65 -0.33 -12.92
C GLN A 789 24.62 0.64 -12.32
N TYR A 790 24.29 1.72 -13.03
CA TYR A 790 23.29 2.70 -12.64
C TYR A 790 22.46 3.11 -13.85
N GLY A 791 21.23 3.59 -13.62
CA GLY A 791 20.39 4.21 -14.63
C GLY A 791 20.33 5.72 -14.40
N ALA A 792 19.71 6.13 -13.30
CA ALA A 792 19.68 7.51 -12.85
C ALA A 792 20.87 7.83 -11.94
N GLY A 793 21.29 6.90 -11.07
CA GLY A 793 22.39 7.12 -10.13
C GLY A 793 22.14 8.28 -9.16
N ARG A 794 20.87 8.53 -8.81
CA ARG A 794 20.41 9.62 -7.92
C ARG A 794 19.22 9.14 -7.08
N LEU A 795 18.92 9.85 -5.97
CA LEU A 795 17.73 9.61 -5.16
C LEU A 795 16.76 10.77 -5.30
N PHE A 796 15.52 10.49 -5.70
CA PHE A 796 14.52 11.53 -5.94
C PHE A 796 13.57 11.64 -4.75
N ILE A 797 13.10 12.85 -4.50
CA ILE A 797 12.06 13.14 -3.54
C ILE A 797 10.94 13.89 -4.26
N GLN A 798 9.72 13.44 -4.03
CA GLN A 798 8.52 14.09 -4.52
C GLN A 798 7.70 14.55 -3.32
N GLY A 799 7.10 15.74 -3.41
CA GLY A 799 6.24 16.26 -2.36
C GLY A 799 5.02 15.36 -2.06
N PRO A 800 4.29 15.64 -0.97
CA PRO A 800 3.08 14.90 -0.60
C PRO A 800 2.08 14.89 -1.76
N SER A 801 1.26 13.84 -1.91
CA SER A 801 0.18 13.87 -2.91
C SER A 801 -0.91 14.81 -2.41
N GLU A 802 -1.84 15.21 -3.28
CA GLU A 802 -3.03 15.96 -2.87
C GLU A 802 -3.74 15.29 -1.68
N PHE A 803 -3.99 13.98 -1.78
CA PHE A 803 -4.55 13.21 -0.67
C PHE A 803 -3.71 13.23 0.63
N ASP A 804 -2.37 13.16 0.53
CA ASP A 804 -1.51 13.21 1.71
C ASP A 804 -1.48 14.63 2.31
N THR A 805 -1.64 15.64 1.46
CA THR A 805 -1.74 17.06 1.86
C THR A 805 -3.03 17.29 2.63
N ASP A 806 -4.15 16.74 2.17
CA ASP A 806 -5.42 16.80 2.91
C ASP A 806 -5.29 16.14 4.29
N VAL A 807 -4.59 15.01 4.37
CA VAL A 807 -4.30 14.33 5.64
C VAL A 807 -3.45 15.21 6.56
N LEU A 808 -2.44 15.90 6.04
CA LEU A 808 -1.63 16.85 6.79
C LEU A 808 -2.48 18.01 7.32
N VAL A 809 -3.30 18.64 6.46
CA VAL A 809 -4.15 19.79 6.81
C VAL A 809 -5.26 19.43 7.81
N SER A 810 -5.78 18.20 7.74
CA SER A 810 -6.86 17.74 8.63
C SER A 810 -6.47 17.62 10.12
N ARG A 811 -5.17 17.65 10.44
CA ARG A 811 -4.69 17.58 11.83
C ARG A 811 -4.71 18.99 12.45
N THR A 812 -5.79 19.32 13.15
CA THR A 812 -6.05 20.65 13.73
C THR A 812 -5.23 21.05 14.96
N ASP A 813 -4.41 20.13 15.50
CA ASP A 813 -3.81 20.31 16.84
C ASP A 813 -2.39 20.94 16.81
N GLU A 814 -1.77 21.14 15.64
CA GLU A 814 -0.39 21.65 15.53
C GLU A 814 -0.19 22.52 14.27
N ASP A 815 0.65 23.55 14.36
CA ASP A 815 1.13 24.30 13.19
C ASP A 815 2.14 23.43 12.42
N ILE A 816 1.60 22.48 11.64
CA ILE A 816 2.37 21.55 10.80
C ILE A 816 3.23 22.34 9.82
N GLU A 817 2.73 23.48 9.34
CA GLU A 817 3.44 24.33 8.39
C GLU A 817 4.69 24.96 9.03
N GLU A 818 4.58 25.48 10.26
CA GLU A 818 5.73 25.94 11.04
C GLU A 818 6.76 24.82 11.26
N ARG A 819 6.28 23.64 11.61
CA ARG A 819 7.16 22.47 11.82
C ARG A 819 7.87 22.03 10.53
N ARG A 820 7.19 22.08 9.39
CA ARG A 820 7.80 21.82 8.07
C ARG A 820 8.88 22.86 7.78
N LYS A 821 8.65 24.14 8.07
CA LYS A 821 9.66 25.20 7.91
C LYS A 821 10.89 24.96 8.80
N GLU A 822 10.71 24.46 10.01
CA GLU A 822 11.82 24.12 10.92
C GLU A 822 12.59 22.86 10.49
N GLU A 823 11.88 21.77 10.19
CA GLU A 823 12.48 20.44 9.96
C GLU A 823 12.84 20.17 8.49
N GLU A 824 12.09 20.66 7.51
CA GLU A 824 12.44 20.56 6.09
C GLU A 824 13.29 21.76 5.62
N GLY A 825 13.13 22.92 6.27
CA GLY A 825 13.67 24.19 5.80
C GLY A 825 12.80 24.81 4.70
N ILE A 826 12.71 26.14 4.70
CA ILE A 826 11.90 26.90 3.72
C ILE A 826 12.29 26.56 2.27
N GLU A 827 13.60 26.49 1.98
CA GLU A 827 14.13 26.15 0.65
C GLU A 827 13.90 24.69 0.25
N GLY A 828 13.82 23.78 1.23
CA GLY A 828 13.69 22.35 1.02
C GLY A 828 12.25 21.85 1.04
N MET A 829 11.27 22.71 1.32
CA MET A 829 9.86 22.34 1.42
C MET A 829 9.27 22.09 0.03
N LEU A 830 8.59 20.96 -0.16
CA LEU A 830 8.00 20.55 -1.44
C LEU A 830 6.46 20.64 -1.39
N GLY A 831 5.86 21.19 -2.45
CA GLY A 831 4.41 21.19 -2.68
C GLY A 831 3.93 19.88 -3.32
N SER A 832 2.61 19.75 -3.52
CA SER A 832 2.06 18.61 -4.27
C SER A 832 2.52 18.64 -5.72
N GLY A 833 3.07 17.52 -6.21
CA GLY A 833 3.61 17.41 -7.57
C GLY A 833 5.05 17.93 -7.72
N ASP A 834 5.61 18.64 -6.72
CA ASP A 834 7.00 19.10 -6.78
C ASP A 834 7.98 17.93 -6.70
N TRP A 835 9.05 18.03 -7.47
CA TRP A 835 10.17 17.10 -7.45
C TRP A 835 11.47 17.81 -7.03
N ALA A 836 12.34 17.07 -6.36
CA ALA A 836 13.73 17.44 -6.11
C ALA A 836 14.62 16.19 -6.05
N VAL A 837 15.94 16.36 -6.03
CA VAL A 837 16.89 15.25 -6.10
C VAL A 837 18.07 15.44 -5.13
N TYR A 838 18.58 14.32 -4.62
CA TYR A 838 19.87 14.25 -3.94
C TYR A 838 20.92 13.70 -4.90
N CYS A 839 22.02 14.42 -5.05
CA CYS A 839 23.07 14.16 -6.04
C CYS A 839 24.43 13.89 -5.41
N ASP A 840 24.58 14.04 -4.10
CA ASP A 840 25.84 13.85 -3.41
C ASP A 840 25.75 12.81 -2.29
N GLN A 841 26.87 12.13 -2.03
CA GLN A 841 26.97 11.09 -1.02
C GLN A 841 26.72 11.67 0.38
N ASP A 842 27.25 12.87 0.64
CA ASP A 842 27.09 13.55 1.92
C ASP A 842 25.61 13.83 2.19
N GLU A 843 24.88 14.40 1.21
CA GLU A 843 23.44 14.66 1.30
C GLU A 843 22.62 13.39 1.62
N LEU A 844 22.98 12.26 0.98
CA LEU A 844 22.35 10.97 1.24
C LEU A 844 22.60 10.48 2.67
N ASP A 845 23.84 10.58 3.14
CA ASP A 845 24.20 10.20 4.52
C ASP A 845 23.51 11.14 5.53
N GLU A 846 23.36 12.44 5.21
CA GLU A 846 22.58 13.39 6.00
C GLU A 846 21.09 13.00 6.07
N LEU A 847 20.50 12.60 4.95
CA LEU A 847 19.09 12.17 4.87
C LEU A 847 18.87 10.93 5.72
N MET A 848 19.76 9.93 5.64
CA MET A 848 19.70 8.72 6.46
C MET A 848 19.83 9.01 7.95
N ALA A 849 20.65 10.00 8.32
CA ALA A 849 20.79 10.45 9.69
C ALA A 849 19.55 11.22 10.18
N TRP A 850 18.89 11.98 9.31
CA TRP A 850 17.68 12.75 9.61
C TRP A 850 16.43 11.88 9.84
N LEU A 851 16.30 10.76 9.12
CA LEU A 851 15.18 9.83 9.27
C LEU A 851 15.12 9.21 10.67
N ASN A 852 13.97 9.35 11.33
CA ASN A 852 13.77 8.98 12.72
C ASN A 852 13.13 7.58 12.85
N PRO A 853 13.87 6.58 13.37
CA PRO A 853 13.37 5.20 13.49
C PRO A 853 12.25 5.05 14.53
N LYS A 854 11.92 6.11 15.27
CA LYS A 854 10.79 6.16 16.20
C LYS A 854 9.44 6.30 15.50
N GLY A 855 9.40 6.75 14.25
CA GLY A 855 8.20 6.88 13.43
C GLY A 855 7.89 5.59 12.65
N HIS A 856 6.62 5.31 12.36
CA HIS A 856 6.21 4.13 11.58
C HIS A 856 6.67 4.21 10.12
N ARG A 857 6.44 5.34 9.45
CA ARG A 857 6.80 5.55 8.03
C ARG A 857 8.30 5.61 7.86
N GLU A 858 8.96 6.40 8.69
CA GLU A 858 10.41 6.61 8.60
C GLU A 858 11.21 5.38 8.99
N LEU A 859 10.75 4.58 9.96
CA LEU A 859 11.38 3.28 10.24
C LEU A 859 11.27 2.34 9.04
N ALA A 860 10.09 2.27 8.40
CA ALA A 860 9.89 1.45 7.21
C ALA A 860 10.78 1.92 6.05
N LEU A 861 10.81 3.24 5.78
CA LEU A 861 11.66 3.86 4.77
C LEU A 861 13.15 3.59 5.05
N LYS A 862 13.61 3.78 6.30
CA LYS A 862 14.99 3.52 6.70
C LYS A 862 15.37 2.05 6.55
N GLY A 863 14.44 1.13 6.85
CA GLY A 863 14.64 -0.31 6.62
C GLY A 863 14.83 -0.64 5.13
N VAL A 864 14.01 -0.05 4.25
CA VAL A 864 14.13 -0.23 2.79
C VAL A 864 15.41 0.43 2.25
N LEU A 865 15.74 1.63 2.71
CA LEU A 865 16.97 2.34 2.30
C LEU A 865 18.21 1.56 2.74
N ASN A 866 18.30 1.10 3.99
CA ASN A 866 19.43 0.30 4.47
C ASN A 866 19.66 -0.95 3.62
N LYS A 867 18.57 -1.62 3.23
CA LYS A 867 18.65 -2.81 2.37
C LYS A 867 19.27 -2.51 1.00
N TRP A 868 18.93 -1.38 0.40
CA TRP A 868 19.40 -1.00 -0.94
C TRP A 868 20.60 -0.05 -0.94
N TRP A 869 21.03 0.41 0.24
CA TRP A 869 22.07 1.42 0.44
C TRP A 869 23.39 1.12 -0.30
N PRO A 870 23.91 -0.12 -0.27
CA PRO A 870 25.15 -0.44 -0.99
C PRO A 870 25.04 -0.21 -2.50
N HIS A 871 23.85 -0.45 -3.08
CA HIS A 871 23.59 -0.25 -4.50
C HIS A 871 23.34 1.23 -4.83
N ILE A 872 22.56 1.94 -4.01
CA ILE A 872 22.29 3.38 -4.18
C ILE A 872 23.60 4.18 -4.17
N THR A 873 24.41 4.01 -3.13
CA THR A 873 25.67 4.77 -2.97
C THR A 873 26.73 4.39 -3.99
N SER A 874 26.80 3.11 -4.39
CA SER A 874 27.75 2.68 -5.42
C SER A 874 27.34 3.19 -6.81
N GLY A 875 26.04 3.20 -7.12
CA GLY A 875 25.50 3.78 -8.36
C GLY A 875 25.76 5.28 -8.44
N LEU A 876 25.52 6.00 -7.34
CA LEU A 876 25.83 7.44 -7.22
C LEU A 876 27.31 7.74 -7.45
N ARG A 877 28.21 7.03 -6.75
CA ARG A 877 29.66 7.18 -6.92
C ARG A 877 30.11 6.87 -8.34
N ARG A 878 29.50 5.87 -8.97
CA ARG A 878 29.81 5.52 -10.36
C ARG A 878 29.39 6.64 -11.31
N ARG A 879 28.18 7.18 -11.17
CA ARG A 879 27.70 8.33 -11.93
C ARG A 879 28.64 9.54 -11.80
N ILE A 880 29.00 9.91 -10.58
CA ILE A 880 29.92 11.03 -10.33
C ILE A 880 31.28 10.80 -11.00
N THR A 881 31.78 9.56 -10.95
CA THR A 881 33.04 9.20 -11.62
C THR A 881 32.92 9.36 -13.14
N ASP A 882 31.85 8.86 -13.74
CA ASP A 882 31.63 8.95 -15.19
C ASP A 882 31.47 10.41 -15.63
N LEU A 883 30.71 11.22 -14.89
CA LEU A 883 30.59 12.67 -15.14
C LEU A 883 31.94 13.39 -15.05
N ASN A 884 32.76 13.06 -14.06
CA ASN A 884 34.09 13.66 -13.92
C ASN A 884 35.04 13.24 -15.04
N VAL A 885 34.95 11.99 -15.52
CA VAL A 885 35.73 11.52 -16.68
C VAL A 885 35.32 12.28 -17.93
N ASN A 886 34.01 12.46 -18.14
CA ASN A 886 33.48 13.19 -19.29
C ASN A 886 33.79 14.70 -19.23
N ALA A 887 33.73 15.31 -18.03
CA ALA A 887 34.10 16.70 -17.82
C ALA A 887 35.61 16.98 -18.02
N ARG A 888 36.47 15.97 -17.77
CA ARG A 888 37.93 16.06 -17.97
C ARG A 888 38.39 15.89 -19.42
N LEU A 889 37.48 15.63 -20.37
CA LEU A 889 37.82 15.28 -21.75
C LEU A 889 38.12 16.42 -22.77
N PRO A 890 38.48 17.67 -22.41
CA PRO A 890 39.17 18.56 -23.37
C PRO A 890 40.61 18.97 -22.97
N GLU A 891 41.51 19.02 -23.98
CA GLU A 891 42.91 19.49 -23.98
C GLU A 891 44.04 18.57 -23.46
N ALA A 892 44.17 17.35 -24.02
CA ALA A 892 45.46 16.67 -24.02
C ALA A 892 46.17 16.79 -25.37
N ARG A 893 47.04 17.81 -25.47
CA ARG A 893 48.16 17.99 -26.41
C ARG A 893 47.85 18.15 -27.91
N ARG A 894 47.88 19.41 -28.39
CA ARG A 894 48.88 19.85 -29.41
C ARG A 894 48.97 21.37 -29.56
N SER A 895 50.21 21.82 -29.37
CA SER A 895 50.90 23.05 -29.78
C SER A 895 50.16 24.08 -30.65
N THR A 896 50.15 25.30 -30.13
CA THR A 896 50.04 26.64 -30.71
C THR A 896 49.91 26.81 -32.23
N ARG A 897 48.94 27.68 -32.55
CA ARG A 897 48.80 28.56 -33.72
C ARG A 897 47.94 28.00 -34.85
N THR A 898 46.63 28.30 -34.83
CA THR A 898 45.97 29.28 -35.72
C THR A 898 44.44 29.25 -35.53
N LYS A 899 43.85 30.41 -35.22
CA LYS A 899 42.45 30.86 -35.35
C LYS A 899 41.31 30.13 -34.60
N ALA A 900 40.50 30.97 -33.97
CA ALA A 900 39.34 30.67 -33.15
C ALA A 900 38.16 30.05 -33.94
N ALA A 901 37.68 28.91 -33.46
CA ALA A 901 36.28 28.49 -33.48
C ALA A 901 36.06 27.57 -32.28
N THR A 902 35.12 27.98 -31.44
CA THR A 902 34.65 27.37 -30.19
C THR A 902 33.98 26.02 -30.46
N GLY A 903 34.26 24.98 -29.67
CA GLY A 903 33.41 23.77 -29.63
C GLY A 903 34.12 22.51 -29.13
N CYS A 904 33.61 21.95 -28.03
CA CYS A 904 33.83 20.54 -27.69
C CYS A 904 33.30 19.67 -28.84
N ASP A 905 34.02 18.63 -29.24
CA ASP A 905 33.58 17.67 -30.27
C ASP A 905 32.35 16.89 -29.75
N ILE A 906 31.14 17.37 -30.08
CA ILE A 906 29.86 16.84 -29.60
C ILE A 906 29.69 15.34 -29.92
N SER A 907 30.36 14.85 -30.98
CA SER A 907 30.32 13.45 -31.38
C SER A 907 30.90 12.50 -30.33
N ARG A 908 31.71 13.02 -29.39
CA ARG A 908 32.31 12.27 -28.29
C ARG A 908 31.49 12.27 -27.02
N GLU A 909 30.39 13.02 -26.98
CA GLU A 909 29.53 13.02 -25.80
C GLU A 909 28.89 11.64 -25.60
N PRO A 910 28.69 11.19 -24.34
CA PRO A 910 28.23 9.83 -24.05
C PRO A 910 26.96 9.45 -24.82
N TYR A 911 25.99 10.36 -24.90
CA TYR A 911 24.72 10.13 -25.59
C TYR A 911 24.88 9.97 -27.12
N MET A 912 25.89 10.58 -27.73
CA MET A 912 26.22 10.43 -29.15
C MET A 912 26.98 9.13 -29.44
N THR A 913 27.77 8.65 -28.47
CA THR A 913 28.50 7.37 -28.57
C THR A 913 27.67 6.15 -28.18
N TRP A 914 26.47 6.35 -27.65
CA TRP A 914 25.56 5.27 -27.29
C TRP A 914 25.16 4.45 -28.52
N THR A 915 25.07 3.13 -28.36
CA THR A 915 24.71 2.22 -29.44
C THR A 915 23.67 1.20 -28.98
N ASN A 916 22.64 0.99 -29.80
CA ASN A 916 21.62 -0.01 -29.50
C ASN A 916 22.09 -1.43 -29.86
N ARG A 917 22.68 -2.12 -28.89
CA ARG A 917 23.11 -3.53 -28.99
C ARG A 917 21.97 -4.54 -28.99
N LYS A 918 20.74 -4.10 -28.72
CA LYS A 918 19.53 -4.96 -28.72
C LYS A 918 18.70 -4.81 -29.98
N ALA A 919 19.09 -3.92 -30.90
CA ALA A 919 18.42 -3.77 -32.17
C ALA A 919 18.45 -5.11 -32.93
N VAL A 920 17.29 -5.60 -33.33
CA VAL A 920 17.20 -6.83 -34.13
C VAL A 920 17.62 -6.51 -35.55
N THR A 921 18.73 -7.09 -36.01
CA THR A 921 19.16 -7.06 -37.42
C THR A 921 18.30 -8.04 -38.21
N GLY A 922 17.03 -7.69 -38.46
CA GLY A 922 16.15 -8.53 -39.26
C GLY A 922 14.73 -8.01 -39.26
N ASN A 923 14.18 -7.80 -40.46
CA ASN A 923 12.82 -7.38 -40.76
C ASN A 923 11.79 -7.91 -39.74
N ALA A 924 11.20 -7.00 -38.97
CA ALA A 924 9.92 -7.19 -38.29
C ALA A 924 8.94 -6.14 -38.82
#